data_AF-A0A560HRB7-F1
#
_entry.id   AF-A0A560HRB7-F1
#
_cell.length_a   1.000
_cell.length_b   1.000
_cell.length_c   1.000
_cell.angle_alpha   90.00
_cell.angle_beta   90.00
_cell.angle_gamma   90.00
#
_symmetry.space_group_name_H-M   'P 1'
#
loop_
_entity.id
_entity.type
_entity.pdbx_description
1 polymer ?
#
loop_
_entity_poly.entity_id
_entity_poly.type
_entity_poly.pdbx_seq_one_letter_code
_entity_poly.pdbx_strand_id
1 'polypeptide(L)'
;MAVADGPPLLALLRAELAPRPGRISQVCRIAITCTVVVIIGQIFQVPLTPYMAYAVFLVSGGEAASTVMVGLVAALAFTIAVGLSLLFYVFDASEPALRIPLMALSTFAGMYLVRVMTLGPVMFLASFVLVLSQTLIDEIPNLEALTHTVLWLWVVVMIPVVATILVNLLIGEDPARLARRTAHDLLKALADALRSGDFSDLAERRQEAVTLMEVRHKAAFLNPGLHGRDALDSMLIETVAELLALCPLLPPQTPAAIRLPLAAVAEDCATFLSGGAPPKPLALAMPTPDLTPEATAVVIAFRTAMMRLRDGLSQRDSVNVSVLRQRKPLFVSDAFTNPSHARFALKTTLAAMACYVAYNLVDWPGIDTAITTCFFVALGSLGETMHKLALRLSGAILGGLLGGICVVFILPYMSDIGQLSVLILGGSALGAWVSTSSDRLSYAGMQMAFAFFLTVLQGYAPSTDLTIPRDRIAGILLGNVAMSLVFSLLWPVSATDRVRSSIAEALRALARLLSSGAPGTRLAAMRALGAAHRFTGLALFELKALPERALQKHEVITLDSLDRIAAATFTIADQAASPAAAPADAAAAGWLATSADRVMNGGPVQPAPADAAADLERLLAVTPADDRIPLQARKLLLQQIALATDARS
;
A
#
# COMPACT_ATOMS: atom_id res chain seq x y z
N MET A 1 4.87 19.90 -22.80
CA MET A 1 4.16 18.65 -23.12
C MET A 1 2.89 18.65 -22.29
N ALA A 2 1.74 18.55 -22.94
CA ALA A 2 0.41 18.78 -22.35
C ALA A 2 0.29 18.08 -20.99
N VAL A 3 -0.06 18.86 -19.96
CA VAL A 3 -0.50 18.33 -18.67
C VAL A 3 -1.69 17.43 -19.01
N ALA A 4 -1.49 16.12 -18.96
CA ALA A 4 -2.56 15.17 -19.19
C ALA A 4 -3.64 15.48 -18.17
N ASP A 5 -4.76 16.05 -18.64
CA ASP A 5 -5.96 16.19 -17.85
C ASP A 5 -6.29 14.80 -17.32
N GLY A 6 -6.12 14.63 -16.01
CA GLY A 6 -6.46 13.37 -15.35
C GLY A 6 -7.90 12.99 -15.71
N PRO A 7 -8.24 11.70 -15.68
CA PRO A 7 -9.60 11.26 -16.01
C PRO A 7 -10.61 12.08 -15.20
N PRO A 8 -11.71 12.55 -15.81
CA PRO A 8 -12.71 13.35 -15.11
C PRO A 8 -13.14 12.63 -13.84
N LEU A 9 -13.39 13.36 -12.74
CA LEU A 9 -13.72 12.79 -11.43
C LEU A 9 -14.75 11.65 -11.51
N LEU A 10 -15.73 11.79 -12.40
CA LEU A 10 -16.75 10.78 -12.68
C LEU A 10 -16.17 9.46 -13.22
N ALA A 11 -15.20 9.51 -14.13
CA ALA A 11 -14.53 8.33 -14.67
C ALA A 11 -13.69 7.63 -13.60
N LEU A 12 -12.99 8.39 -12.75
CA LEU A 12 -12.26 7.85 -11.59
C LEU A 12 -13.23 7.16 -10.63
N LEU A 13 -14.33 7.81 -10.24
CA LEU A 13 -15.33 7.24 -9.35
C LEU A 13 -15.97 5.99 -9.95
N ARG A 14 -16.26 6.00 -11.26
CA ARG A 14 -16.81 4.83 -11.96
C ARG A 14 -15.83 3.65 -11.95
N ALA A 15 -14.55 3.89 -12.17
CA ALA A 15 -13.52 2.85 -12.13
C ALA A 15 -13.30 2.31 -10.70
N GLU A 16 -13.35 3.18 -9.69
CA GLU A 16 -13.17 2.79 -8.28
C GLU A 16 -14.38 2.07 -7.69
N LEU A 17 -15.59 2.43 -8.10
CA LEU A 17 -16.84 1.84 -7.60
C LEU A 17 -17.35 0.68 -8.46
N ALA A 18 -16.64 0.33 -9.53
CA ALA A 18 -16.98 -0.82 -10.36
C ALA A 18 -16.97 -2.13 -9.54
N PRO A 19 -17.91 -3.06 -9.80
CA PRO A 19 -17.88 -4.38 -9.19
C PRO A 19 -16.57 -5.10 -9.53
N ARG A 20 -15.85 -5.57 -8.50
CA ARG A 20 -14.66 -6.41 -8.66
C ARG A 20 -14.93 -7.81 -8.11
N PRO A 21 -14.30 -8.87 -8.64
CA PRO A 21 -14.38 -10.20 -8.05
C PRO A 21 -14.05 -10.15 -6.55
N GLY A 22 -14.85 -10.82 -5.73
CA GLY A 22 -14.67 -10.84 -4.26
C GLY A 22 -15.18 -9.61 -3.50
N ARG A 23 -15.38 -8.46 -4.15
CA ARG A 23 -15.81 -7.21 -3.47
C ARG A 23 -17.15 -7.36 -2.74
N ILE A 24 -18.16 -7.95 -3.40
CA ILE A 24 -19.49 -8.15 -2.79
C ILE A 24 -19.38 -9.01 -1.53
N SER A 25 -18.62 -10.09 -1.58
CA SER A 25 -18.40 -10.96 -0.41
C SER A 25 -17.75 -10.20 0.74
N GLN A 26 -16.71 -9.40 0.45
CA GLN A 26 -16.05 -8.56 1.46
C GLN A 26 -17.01 -7.52 2.06
N VAL A 27 -17.81 -6.84 1.24
CA VAL A 27 -18.80 -5.84 1.68
C VAL A 27 -19.87 -6.48 2.55
N CYS A 28 -20.43 -7.62 2.13
CA CYS A 28 -21.40 -8.37 2.93
C CYS A 28 -20.79 -8.81 4.27
N ARG A 29 -19.56 -9.31 4.29
CA ARG A 29 -18.87 -9.71 5.52
C ARG A 29 -18.72 -8.54 6.50
N ILE A 30 -18.25 -7.38 6.01
CA ILE A 30 -18.11 -6.18 6.85
C ILE A 30 -19.47 -5.77 7.40
N ALA A 31 -20.48 -5.66 6.53
CA ALA A 31 -21.82 -5.20 6.91
C ALA A 31 -22.50 -6.14 7.92
N ILE A 32 -22.41 -7.46 7.71
CA ILE A 32 -22.94 -8.47 8.64
C ILE A 32 -22.20 -8.38 9.97
N THR A 33 -20.88 -8.27 9.96
CA THR A 33 -20.08 -8.18 11.19
C THR A 33 -20.41 -6.90 11.97
N CYS A 34 -20.52 -5.74 11.31
CA CYS A 34 -20.97 -4.50 11.94
C CYS A 34 -22.35 -4.68 12.57
N THR A 35 -23.28 -5.33 11.87
CA THR A 35 -24.63 -5.58 12.37
C THR A 35 -24.61 -6.47 13.62
N VAL A 36 -23.87 -7.58 13.60
CA VAL A 36 -23.73 -8.49 14.75
C VAL A 36 -23.11 -7.76 15.94
N VAL A 37 -22.04 -6.98 15.71
CA VAL A 37 -21.36 -6.23 16.76
C VAL A 37 -22.25 -5.15 17.36
N VAL A 38 -23.06 -4.46 16.54
CA VAL A 38 -24.04 -3.48 17.03
C VAL A 38 -25.15 -4.16 17.81
N ILE A 39 -25.67 -5.30 17.35
CA ILE A 39 -26.66 -6.09 18.11
C ILE A 39 -26.10 -6.47 19.48
N ILE A 40 -24.87 -6.97 19.55
CA ILE A 40 -24.19 -7.27 20.83
C ILE A 40 -24.11 -6.00 21.69
N GLY A 41 -23.66 -4.89 21.12
CA GLY A 41 -23.53 -3.63 21.85
C GLY A 41 -24.87 -3.11 22.40
N GLN A 42 -25.95 -3.22 21.62
CA GLN A 42 -27.28 -2.76 22.01
C GLN A 42 -27.96 -3.71 23.02
N ILE A 43 -27.81 -5.03 22.87
CA ILE A 43 -28.38 -6.03 23.78
C ILE A 43 -27.70 -5.97 25.16
N PHE A 44 -26.36 -5.95 25.17
CA PHE A 44 -25.59 -5.96 26.42
C PHE A 44 -25.36 -4.55 26.98
N GLN A 45 -25.92 -3.53 26.34
CA GLN A 45 -25.75 -2.13 26.70
C GLN A 45 -24.26 -1.76 26.89
N VAL A 46 -23.45 -2.16 25.90
CA VAL A 46 -22.05 -1.78 25.82
C VAL A 46 -21.97 -0.33 25.38
N PRO A 47 -21.27 0.55 26.12
CA PRO A 47 -21.14 1.96 25.75
C PRO A 47 -20.40 2.11 24.42
N LEU A 48 -20.51 3.28 23.79
CA LEU A 48 -19.72 3.64 22.60
C LEU A 48 -19.91 2.66 21.41
N THR A 49 -21.12 2.14 21.22
CA THR A 49 -21.48 1.24 20.10
C THR A 49 -21.06 1.73 18.70
N PRO A 50 -21.06 3.05 18.36
CA PRO A 50 -20.51 3.52 17.08
C PRO A 50 -19.06 3.10 16.83
N TYR A 51 -18.24 3.13 17.88
CA TYR A 51 -16.82 2.79 17.80
C TYR A 51 -16.64 1.28 17.64
N MET A 52 -17.52 0.47 18.23
CA MET A 52 -17.55 -0.98 18.00
C MET A 52 -17.78 -1.29 16.51
N ALA A 53 -18.79 -0.65 15.90
CA ALA A 53 -19.09 -0.83 14.47
C ALA A 53 -17.93 -0.35 13.58
N TYR A 54 -17.30 0.77 13.92
CA TYR A 54 -16.16 1.29 13.19
C TYR A 54 -14.89 0.43 13.35
N ALA A 55 -14.67 -0.20 14.51
CA ALA A 55 -13.55 -1.10 14.73
C ALA A 55 -13.56 -2.30 13.75
N VAL A 56 -14.75 -2.77 13.36
CA VAL A 56 -14.89 -3.79 12.30
C VAL A 56 -14.27 -3.33 10.99
N PHE A 57 -14.49 -2.08 10.58
CA PHE A 57 -13.90 -1.51 9.37
C PHE A 57 -12.37 -1.43 9.43
N LEU A 58 -11.82 -1.08 10.60
CA LEU A 58 -10.37 -1.00 10.80
C LEU A 58 -9.69 -2.37 10.74
N VAL A 59 -10.37 -3.42 11.25
CA VAL A 59 -9.81 -4.78 11.37
C VAL A 59 -10.03 -5.60 10.10
N SER A 60 -11.09 -5.32 9.33
CA SER A 60 -11.46 -6.11 8.16
C SER A 60 -10.49 -5.94 6.99
N GLY A 61 -9.69 -6.97 6.71
CA GLY A 61 -8.87 -7.10 5.50
C GLY A 61 -9.63 -7.75 4.33
N GLY A 62 -8.99 -7.79 3.15
CA GLY A 62 -9.52 -8.51 1.97
C GLY A 62 -9.62 -10.02 2.22
N GLU A 63 -8.57 -10.57 2.78
CA GLU A 63 -8.36 -11.98 3.09
C GLU A 63 -8.30 -12.27 4.61
N ALA A 64 -8.49 -13.55 4.97
CA ALA A 64 -8.49 -14.02 6.37
C ALA A 64 -7.23 -13.61 7.14
N ALA A 65 -6.05 -13.83 6.54
CA ALA A 65 -4.77 -13.57 7.19
C ALA A 65 -4.55 -12.10 7.54
N SER A 66 -4.92 -11.16 6.66
CA SER A 66 -4.79 -9.73 6.95
C SER A 66 -5.67 -9.32 8.12
N THR A 67 -6.88 -9.88 8.20
CA THR A 67 -7.81 -9.58 9.30
C THR A 67 -7.31 -10.11 10.63
N VAL A 68 -6.79 -11.33 10.66
CA VAL A 68 -6.18 -11.92 11.85
C VAL A 68 -4.97 -11.09 12.30
N MET A 69 -4.07 -10.75 11.37
CA MET A 69 -2.86 -9.98 11.69
C MET A 69 -3.19 -8.58 12.22
N VAL A 70 -4.08 -7.85 11.54
CA VAL A 70 -4.51 -6.51 11.98
C VAL A 70 -5.27 -6.60 13.30
N GLY A 71 -6.13 -7.61 13.49
CA GLY A 71 -6.86 -7.83 14.73
C GLY A 71 -5.94 -8.13 15.92
N LEU A 72 -4.91 -8.97 15.74
CA LEU A 72 -3.91 -9.24 16.78
C LEU A 72 -3.09 -7.98 17.12
N VAL A 73 -2.69 -7.22 16.10
CA VAL A 73 -2.01 -5.93 16.26
C VAL A 73 -2.89 -4.95 17.05
N ALA A 74 -4.17 -4.85 16.71
CA ALA A 74 -5.13 -3.99 17.38
C ALA A 74 -5.36 -4.42 18.84
N ALA A 75 -5.57 -5.71 19.09
CA ALA A 75 -5.75 -6.26 20.43
C ALA A 75 -4.55 -5.99 21.34
N LEU A 76 -3.33 -6.21 20.83
CA LEU A 76 -2.11 -5.91 21.56
C LEU A 76 -1.98 -4.40 21.83
N ALA A 77 -2.19 -3.56 20.81
CA ALA A 77 -2.09 -2.11 20.93
C ALA A 77 -3.08 -1.56 21.96
N PHE A 78 -4.34 -1.97 21.92
CA PHE A 78 -5.37 -1.53 22.87
C PHE A 78 -5.10 -2.01 24.30
N THR A 79 -4.58 -3.23 24.46
CA THR A 79 -4.20 -3.74 25.78
C THR A 79 -3.07 -2.91 26.38
N ILE A 80 -2.04 -2.58 25.58
CA ILE A 80 -0.95 -1.68 26.01
C ILE A 80 -1.49 -0.28 26.30
N ALA A 81 -2.36 0.25 25.43
CA ALA A 81 -2.92 1.59 25.58
C ALA A 81 -3.71 1.75 26.87
N VAL A 82 -4.62 0.82 27.15
CA VAL A 82 -5.45 0.83 28.37
C VAL A 82 -4.57 0.73 29.61
N GLY A 83 -3.57 -0.16 29.61
CA GLY A 83 -2.62 -0.27 30.72
C GLY A 83 -1.82 1.02 30.94
N LEU A 84 -1.31 1.64 29.87
CA LEU A 84 -0.60 2.92 29.95
C LEU A 84 -1.52 4.07 30.38
N SER A 85 -2.77 4.06 29.94
CA SER A 85 -3.77 5.09 30.30
C SER A 85 -4.03 5.06 31.80
N LEU A 86 -4.29 3.87 32.35
CA LEU A 86 -4.47 3.68 33.79
C LEU A 86 -3.22 4.11 34.58
N LEU A 87 -2.02 3.76 34.09
CA LEU A 87 -0.77 4.20 34.71
C LEU A 87 -0.63 5.73 34.69
N PHE A 88 -0.99 6.39 33.60
CA PHE A 88 -0.89 7.84 33.46
C PHE A 88 -1.84 8.56 34.42
N TYR A 89 -3.07 8.05 34.58
CA TYR A 89 -4.01 8.62 35.54
C TYR A 89 -3.54 8.51 36.99
N VAL A 90 -2.70 7.54 37.34
CA VAL A 90 -2.07 7.51 38.69
C VAL A 90 -1.20 8.75 38.93
N PHE A 91 -0.59 9.30 37.87
CA PHE A 91 0.29 10.46 37.98
C PHE A 91 -0.42 11.80 37.73
N ASP A 92 -1.31 11.87 36.73
CA ASP A 92 -1.89 13.15 36.28
C ASP A 92 -3.27 13.47 36.88
N ALA A 93 -3.98 12.49 37.45
CA ALA A 93 -5.36 12.71 37.90
C ALA A 93 -5.48 13.74 39.02
N SER A 94 -4.49 13.82 39.91
CA SER A 94 -4.47 14.79 41.01
C SER A 94 -3.84 16.13 40.66
N GLU A 95 -3.14 16.23 39.52
CA GLU A 95 -2.34 17.41 39.18
C GLU A 95 -2.55 17.81 37.71
N PRO A 96 -3.53 18.70 37.43
CA PRO A 96 -3.85 19.14 36.06
C PRO A 96 -2.66 19.75 35.32
N ALA A 97 -1.71 20.36 36.04
CA ALA A 97 -0.51 20.95 35.45
C ALA A 97 0.40 19.89 34.79
N LEU A 98 0.37 18.63 35.25
CA LEU A 98 1.15 17.53 34.67
C LEU A 98 0.52 16.93 33.42
N ARG A 99 -0.80 17.08 33.20
CA ARG A 99 -1.50 16.51 32.03
C ARG A 99 -0.90 17.02 30.73
N ILE A 100 -0.78 18.34 30.56
CA ILE A 100 -0.40 18.95 29.27
C ILE A 100 1.03 18.52 28.87
N PRO A 101 2.06 18.60 29.75
CA PRO A 101 3.39 18.08 29.43
C PRO A 101 3.39 16.58 29.16
N LEU A 102 2.64 15.79 29.94
CA LEU A 102 2.58 14.34 29.79
C LEU A 102 1.93 13.94 28.46
N MET A 103 0.88 14.64 28.04
CA MET A 103 0.21 14.45 26.76
C MET A 103 1.10 14.85 25.57
N ALA A 104 1.84 15.95 25.68
CA ALA A 104 2.80 16.37 24.66
C ALA A 104 3.94 15.34 24.53
N LEU A 105 4.47 14.86 25.66
CA LEU A 105 5.55 13.88 25.71
C LEU A 105 5.09 12.52 25.17
N SER A 106 3.92 12.05 25.55
CA SER A 106 3.36 10.77 25.07
C SER A 106 3.03 10.82 23.58
N THR A 107 2.49 11.94 23.10
CA THR A 107 2.27 12.17 21.66
C THR A 107 3.59 12.14 20.90
N PHE A 108 4.62 12.85 21.40
CA PHE A 108 5.93 12.87 20.75
C PHE A 108 6.58 11.48 20.74
N ALA A 109 6.65 10.82 21.90
CA ALA A 109 7.23 9.48 22.03
C ALA A 109 6.50 8.47 21.14
N GLY A 110 5.16 8.51 21.16
CA GLY A 110 4.32 7.68 20.31
C GLY A 110 4.61 7.86 18.82
N MET A 111 4.50 9.09 18.33
CA MET A 111 4.71 9.39 16.91
C MET A 111 6.16 9.16 16.45
N TYR A 112 7.14 9.25 17.35
CA TYR A 112 8.52 8.87 17.08
C TYR A 112 8.66 7.35 16.95
N LEU A 113 8.12 6.57 17.90
CA LEU A 113 8.15 5.11 17.88
C LEU A 113 7.41 4.53 16.67
N VAL A 114 6.36 5.21 16.18
CA VAL A 114 5.68 4.86 14.92
C VAL A 114 6.63 4.80 13.73
N ARG A 115 7.64 5.69 13.68
CA ARG A 115 8.60 5.76 12.58
C ARG A 115 9.79 4.83 12.75
N VAL A 116 10.12 4.51 14.00
CA VAL A 116 11.39 3.88 14.38
C VAL A 116 11.24 2.39 14.67
N MET A 117 10.06 1.94 15.13
CA MET A 117 9.79 0.53 15.41
C MET A 117 9.18 -0.19 14.20
N THR A 118 9.53 -1.46 14.01
CA THR A 118 8.93 -2.32 12.98
C THR A 118 7.45 -2.64 13.25
N LEU A 119 7.03 -2.55 14.52
CA LEU A 119 5.63 -2.60 14.96
C LEU A 119 5.01 -1.19 15.02
N GLY A 120 5.38 -0.29 14.12
CA GLY A 120 4.87 1.08 14.05
C GLY A 120 3.34 1.21 14.16
N PRO A 121 2.52 0.37 13.49
CA PRO A 121 1.06 0.41 13.64
C PRO A 121 0.55 0.13 15.07
N VAL A 122 1.22 -0.76 15.82
CA VAL A 122 0.88 -1.03 17.23
C VAL A 122 1.11 0.23 18.05
N MET A 123 2.28 0.86 17.88
CA MET A 123 2.64 2.09 18.59
C MET A 123 1.72 3.25 18.23
N PHE A 124 1.34 3.37 16.95
CA PHE A 124 0.41 4.39 16.49
C PHE A 124 -0.92 4.28 17.23
N LEU A 125 -1.52 3.10 17.22
CA LEU A 125 -2.82 2.87 17.82
C LEU A 125 -2.76 2.99 19.35
N ALA A 126 -1.69 2.48 19.97
CA ALA A 126 -1.51 2.58 21.41
C ALA A 126 -1.37 4.03 21.89
N SER A 127 -0.55 4.83 21.21
CA SER A 127 -0.34 6.24 21.55
C SER A 127 -1.56 7.11 21.23
N PHE A 128 -2.26 6.83 20.13
CA PHE A 128 -3.52 7.51 19.82
C PHE A 128 -4.56 7.30 20.93
N VAL A 129 -4.76 6.05 21.35
CA VAL A 129 -5.71 5.71 22.41
C VAL A 129 -5.30 6.31 23.75
N LEU A 130 -4.01 6.26 24.10
CA LEU A 130 -3.48 6.88 25.31
C LEU A 130 -3.74 8.39 25.34
N VAL A 131 -3.49 9.10 24.23
CA VAL A 131 -3.69 10.56 24.18
C VAL A 131 -5.17 10.90 24.23
N LEU A 132 -6.03 10.16 23.52
CA LEU A 132 -7.47 10.35 23.61
C LEU A 132 -8.02 10.04 25.01
N SER A 133 -7.49 9.03 25.71
CA SER A 133 -7.94 8.78 27.06
C SER A 133 -7.60 9.97 27.96
N GLN A 134 -6.42 10.57 27.81
CA GLN A 134 -6.03 11.71 28.63
C GLN A 134 -6.97 12.91 28.50
N THR A 135 -7.65 13.10 27.37
CA THR A 135 -8.66 14.17 27.22
C THR A 135 -9.95 13.88 27.98
N LEU A 136 -10.25 12.61 28.32
CA LEU A 136 -11.48 12.22 29.01
C LEU A 136 -11.57 12.64 30.47
N ILE A 137 -10.44 12.93 31.16
CA ILE A 137 -10.54 13.38 32.56
C ILE A 137 -11.32 14.68 32.66
N ASP A 138 -11.13 15.59 31.71
CA ASP A 138 -11.69 16.94 31.80
C ASP A 138 -13.23 16.88 31.66
N GLU A 139 -13.74 15.80 31.04
CA GLU A 139 -15.16 15.56 30.81
C GLU A 139 -15.82 14.69 31.89
N ILE A 140 -15.06 13.78 32.51
CA ILE A 140 -15.61 12.80 33.45
C ILE A 140 -15.45 13.30 34.90
N PRO A 141 -16.56 13.54 35.62
CA PRO A 141 -16.53 14.23 36.91
C PRO A 141 -15.93 13.41 38.07
N ASN A 142 -15.75 12.10 37.90
CA ASN A 142 -15.22 11.24 38.96
C ASN A 142 -14.26 10.15 38.42
N LEU A 143 -13.26 9.82 39.24
CA LEU A 143 -12.18 8.89 38.86
C LEU A 143 -12.65 7.44 38.73
N GLU A 144 -13.73 7.05 39.42
CA GLU A 144 -14.32 5.72 39.30
C GLU A 144 -14.93 5.51 37.92
N ALA A 145 -15.77 6.44 37.47
CA ALA A 145 -16.37 6.44 36.14
C ALA A 145 -15.32 6.54 35.04
N LEU A 146 -14.25 7.31 35.26
CA LEU A 146 -13.11 7.36 34.35
C LEU A 146 -12.46 5.99 34.21
N THR A 147 -12.15 5.34 35.33
CA THR A 147 -11.55 4.00 35.35
C THR A 147 -12.46 2.99 34.63
N HIS A 148 -13.76 3.01 34.91
CA HIS A 148 -14.73 2.16 34.23
C HIS A 148 -14.80 2.44 32.72
N THR A 149 -14.79 3.71 32.31
CA THR A 149 -14.83 4.10 30.89
C THR A 149 -13.59 3.60 30.14
N VAL A 150 -12.41 3.69 30.77
CA VAL A 150 -11.14 3.23 30.19
C VAL A 150 -11.09 1.70 30.09
N LEU A 151 -11.63 0.98 31.08
CA LEU A 151 -11.78 -0.47 31.00
C LEU A 151 -12.81 -0.89 29.94
N TRP A 152 -13.92 -0.15 29.80
CA TRP A 152 -14.89 -0.38 28.73
C TRP A 152 -14.30 -0.15 27.34
N LEU A 153 -13.37 0.79 27.18
CA LEU A 153 -12.68 1.03 25.91
C LEU A 153 -11.97 -0.23 25.40
N TRP A 154 -11.42 -1.05 26.32
CA TRP A 154 -10.84 -2.34 25.97
C TRP A 154 -11.91 -3.29 25.40
N VAL A 155 -13.05 -3.41 26.06
CA VAL A 155 -14.17 -4.28 25.64
C VAL A 155 -14.77 -3.83 24.31
N VAL A 156 -14.96 -2.51 24.14
CA VAL A 156 -15.48 -1.86 22.93
C VAL A 156 -14.66 -2.21 21.68
N VAL A 157 -13.36 -2.48 21.84
CA VAL A 157 -12.51 -2.89 20.72
C VAL A 157 -12.35 -4.40 20.62
N MET A 158 -12.20 -5.09 21.74
CA MET A 158 -11.96 -6.54 21.74
C MET A 158 -13.15 -7.34 21.19
N ILE A 159 -14.39 -6.94 21.50
CA ILE A 159 -15.58 -7.60 20.95
C ILE A 159 -15.57 -7.54 19.40
N PRO A 160 -15.48 -6.37 18.75
CA PRO A 160 -15.38 -6.28 17.30
C PRO A 160 -14.18 -7.02 16.72
N VAL A 161 -13.00 -6.93 17.35
CA VAL A 161 -11.79 -7.62 16.87
C VAL A 161 -12.03 -9.13 16.82
N VAL A 162 -12.51 -9.71 17.92
CA VAL A 162 -12.80 -11.15 18.00
C VAL A 162 -13.91 -11.54 17.03
N ALA A 163 -15.01 -10.79 16.98
CA ALA A 163 -16.11 -11.06 16.06
C ALA A 163 -15.65 -11.02 14.59
N THR A 164 -14.86 -10.02 14.21
CA THR A 164 -14.34 -9.86 12.84
C THR A 164 -13.38 -10.99 12.48
N ILE A 165 -12.51 -11.40 13.40
CA ILE A 165 -11.63 -12.56 13.19
C ILE A 165 -12.45 -13.83 13.01
N LEU A 166 -13.42 -14.10 13.89
CA LEU A 166 -14.25 -15.31 13.82
C LEU A 166 -15.05 -15.37 12.52
N VAL A 167 -15.76 -14.29 12.17
CA VAL A 167 -16.55 -14.23 10.93
C VAL A 167 -15.65 -14.40 9.71
N ASN A 168 -14.47 -13.80 9.70
CA ASN A 168 -13.57 -13.90 8.57
C ASN A 168 -12.81 -15.24 8.49
N LEU A 169 -12.62 -15.96 9.60
CA LEU A 169 -12.12 -17.33 9.56
C LEU A 169 -13.18 -18.31 9.03
N LEU A 170 -14.47 -18.04 9.30
CA LEU A 170 -15.58 -18.89 8.86
C LEU A 170 -15.98 -18.65 7.40
N ILE A 171 -16.04 -17.39 6.97
CA ILE A 171 -16.62 -16.96 5.69
C ILE A 171 -15.57 -16.31 4.76
N GLY A 172 -14.41 -15.95 5.30
CA GLY A 172 -13.38 -15.23 4.57
C GLY A 172 -12.73 -16.01 3.45
N GLU A 173 -12.13 -15.28 2.52
CA GLU A 173 -11.36 -15.88 1.45
C GLU A 173 -10.03 -16.40 1.99
N ASP A 174 -9.76 -17.68 1.71
CA ASP A 174 -8.51 -18.34 2.03
C ASP A 174 -7.36 -17.69 1.24
N PRO A 175 -6.36 -17.10 1.90
CA PRO A 175 -5.25 -16.40 1.24
C PRO A 175 -4.46 -17.30 0.30
N ALA A 176 -4.40 -18.62 0.55
CA ALA A 176 -3.73 -19.56 -0.34
C ALA A 176 -4.50 -19.71 -1.66
N ARG A 177 -5.83 -19.76 -1.60
CA ARG A 177 -6.68 -19.80 -2.80
C ARG A 177 -6.65 -18.48 -3.55
N LEU A 178 -6.66 -17.35 -2.83
CA LEU A 178 -6.53 -16.03 -3.43
C LEU A 178 -5.21 -15.90 -4.20
N ALA A 179 -4.08 -16.23 -3.57
CA ALA A 179 -2.77 -16.22 -4.24
C ALA A 179 -2.76 -17.11 -5.50
N ARG A 180 -3.34 -18.31 -5.42
CA ARG A 180 -3.44 -19.25 -6.56
C ARG A 180 -4.30 -18.69 -7.70
N ARG A 181 -5.43 -18.05 -7.38
CA ARG A 181 -6.32 -17.38 -8.35
C ARG A 181 -5.65 -16.19 -9.01
N THR A 182 -5.05 -15.30 -8.23
CA THR A 182 -4.32 -14.14 -8.76
C THR A 182 -3.17 -14.58 -9.68
N ALA A 183 -2.40 -15.60 -9.29
CA ALA A 183 -1.36 -16.16 -10.17
C ALA A 183 -1.93 -16.74 -11.47
N HIS A 184 -3.07 -17.45 -11.41
CA HIS A 184 -3.78 -17.94 -12.59
C HIS A 184 -4.23 -16.79 -13.51
N ASP A 185 -4.87 -15.76 -12.95
CA ASP A 185 -5.40 -14.63 -13.71
C ASP A 185 -4.30 -13.82 -14.39
N LEU A 186 -3.14 -13.64 -13.71
CA LEU A 186 -1.98 -12.99 -14.29
C LEU A 186 -1.39 -13.77 -15.46
N LEU A 187 -1.27 -15.10 -15.33
CA LEU A 187 -0.76 -15.96 -16.42
C LEU A 187 -1.73 -16.03 -17.59
N LYS A 188 -3.04 -16.02 -17.32
CA LYS A 188 -4.07 -15.98 -18.36
C LYS A 188 -4.06 -14.65 -19.10
N ALA A 189 -3.98 -13.52 -18.39
CA ALA A 189 -3.83 -12.20 -19.00
C ALA A 189 -2.55 -12.11 -19.85
N LEU A 190 -1.45 -12.70 -19.38
CA LEU A 190 -0.21 -12.78 -20.16
C LEU A 190 -0.40 -13.61 -21.44
N ALA A 191 -1.06 -14.77 -21.36
CA ALA A 191 -1.35 -15.60 -22.52
C ALA A 191 -2.24 -14.88 -23.56
N ASP A 192 -3.27 -14.19 -23.10
CA ASP A 192 -4.20 -13.44 -23.95
C ASP A 192 -3.53 -12.25 -24.64
N ALA A 193 -2.70 -11.50 -23.90
CA ALA A 193 -1.88 -10.42 -24.46
C ALA A 193 -0.87 -10.93 -25.50
N LEU A 194 -0.22 -12.08 -25.25
CA LEU A 194 0.67 -12.70 -26.22
C LEU A 194 -0.08 -13.11 -27.50
N ARG A 195 -1.33 -13.59 -27.40
CA ARG A 195 -2.17 -13.94 -28.57
C ARG A 195 -2.59 -12.71 -29.36
N SER A 196 -3.16 -11.70 -28.70
CA SER A 196 -3.64 -10.47 -29.34
C SER A 196 -2.49 -9.62 -29.89
N GLY A 197 -1.32 -9.67 -29.25
CA GLY A 197 -0.22 -8.74 -29.49
C GLY A 197 -0.44 -7.38 -28.84
N ASP A 198 -1.46 -7.25 -27.98
CA ASP A 198 -1.76 -6.04 -27.21
C ASP A 198 -1.34 -6.24 -25.75
N PHE A 199 -0.42 -5.40 -25.29
CA PHE A 199 0.17 -5.45 -23.95
C PHE A 199 -0.24 -4.25 -23.08
N SER A 200 -1.17 -3.41 -23.55
CA SER A 200 -1.58 -2.17 -22.89
C SER A 200 -2.11 -2.40 -21.46
N ASP A 201 -2.93 -3.44 -21.27
CA ASP A 201 -3.54 -3.78 -19.98
C ASP A 201 -2.58 -4.42 -18.96
N LEU A 202 -1.39 -4.87 -19.38
CA LEU A 202 -0.47 -5.59 -18.49
C LEU A 202 0.36 -4.67 -17.57
N ALA A 203 0.49 -3.40 -17.93
CA ALA A 203 1.19 -2.42 -17.11
C ALA A 203 0.54 -2.27 -15.73
N GLU A 204 -0.79 -2.20 -15.66
CA GLU A 204 -1.54 -2.13 -14.39
C GLU A 204 -1.45 -3.46 -13.61
N ARG A 205 -1.51 -4.59 -14.31
CA ARG A 205 -1.43 -5.94 -13.70
C ARG A 205 -0.05 -6.28 -13.14
N ARG A 206 1.02 -5.61 -13.55
CA ARG A 206 2.36 -5.80 -12.98
C ARG A 206 2.39 -5.52 -11.48
N GLN A 207 1.61 -4.55 -11.01
CA GLN A 207 1.51 -4.23 -9.60
C GLN A 207 0.82 -5.36 -8.81
N GLU A 208 -0.16 -6.03 -9.41
CA GLU A 208 -0.82 -7.19 -8.80
C GLU A 208 0.17 -8.33 -8.54
N ALA A 209 1.13 -8.55 -9.44
CA ALA A 209 2.19 -9.56 -9.25
C ALA A 209 3.09 -9.27 -8.04
N VAL A 210 3.34 -7.98 -7.73
CA VAL A 210 4.07 -7.60 -6.52
C VAL A 210 3.24 -7.89 -5.27
N THR A 211 1.93 -7.58 -5.31
CA THR A 211 1.02 -7.87 -4.19
C THR A 211 0.80 -9.36 -3.95
N LEU A 212 0.91 -10.20 -4.99
CA LEU A 212 0.80 -11.65 -4.89
C LEU A 212 1.82 -12.25 -3.90
N MET A 213 3.04 -11.70 -3.84
CA MET A 213 4.03 -12.09 -2.84
C MET A 213 3.55 -11.83 -1.41
N GLU A 214 2.94 -10.68 -1.17
CA GLU A 214 2.42 -10.32 0.14
C GLU A 214 1.27 -11.24 0.55
N VAL A 215 0.34 -11.52 -0.38
CA VAL A 215 -0.76 -12.48 -0.16
C VAL A 215 -0.21 -13.88 0.14
N ARG A 216 0.84 -14.32 -0.56
CA ARG A 216 1.49 -15.62 -0.34
C ARG A 216 2.18 -15.72 1.02
N HIS A 217 2.85 -14.65 1.48
CA HIS A 217 3.46 -14.62 2.81
C HIS A 217 2.39 -14.66 3.91
N LYS A 218 1.30 -13.92 3.70
CA LYS A 218 0.12 -13.97 4.59
C LYS A 218 -0.54 -15.35 4.60
N ALA A 219 -0.53 -16.09 3.48
CA ALA A 219 -1.02 -17.46 3.44
C ALA A 219 -0.17 -18.42 4.30
N ALA A 220 1.16 -18.26 4.28
CA ALA A 220 2.06 -19.07 5.14
C ALA A 220 1.84 -18.80 6.63
N PHE A 221 1.46 -17.58 7.00
CA PHE A 221 1.13 -17.24 8.39
C PHE A 221 -0.02 -18.07 8.94
N LEU A 222 -1.10 -18.29 8.17
CA LEU A 222 -2.23 -19.13 8.59
C LEU A 222 -1.97 -20.63 8.40
N ASN A 223 -1.18 -21.00 7.40
CA ASN A 223 -0.87 -22.38 7.07
C ASN A 223 0.64 -22.64 7.16
N PRO A 224 1.18 -22.97 8.35
CA PRO A 224 2.61 -23.15 8.55
C PRO A 224 3.26 -24.18 7.61
N GLY A 225 2.51 -25.18 7.13
CA GLY A 225 2.99 -26.17 6.15
C GLY A 225 3.43 -25.57 4.80
N LEU A 226 3.03 -24.33 4.48
CA LEU A 226 3.47 -23.63 3.27
C LEU A 226 4.89 -23.04 3.38
N HIS A 227 5.49 -22.99 4.58
CA HIS A 227 6.84 -22.41 4.76
C HIS A 227 7.92 -23.22 4.05
N GLY A 228 7.78 -24.54 3.95
CA GLY A 228 8.74 -25.39 3.25
C GLY A 228 8.80 -25.15 1.74
N ARG A 229 7.82 -24.41 1.19
CA ARG A 229 7.72 -24.06 -0.23
C ARG A 229 7.95 -22.56 -0.49
N ASP A 230 8.29 -21.78 0.54
CA ASP A 230 8.31 -20.31 0.46
C ASP A 230 9.37 -19.79 -0.52
N ALA A 231 10.55 -20.43 -0.56
CA ALA A 231 11.62 -20.06 -1.48
C ALA A 231 11.24 -20.31 -2.95
N LEU A 232 10.63 -21.48 -3.23
CA LEU A 232 10.21 -21.83 -4.58
C LEU A 232 9.03 -20.97 -5.03
N ASP A 233 8.01 -20.79 -4.17
CA ASP A 233 6.88 -19.92 -4.49
C ASP A 233 7.32 -18.46 -4.68
N SER A 234 8.31 -17.98 -3.90
CA SER A 234 8.88 -16.66 -4.09
C SER A 234 9.56 -16.52 -5.45
N MET A 235 10.35 -17.52 -5.85
CA MET A 235 11.01 -17.55 -7.16
C MET A 235 10.02 -17.61 -8.32
N LEU A 236 8.93 -18.38 -8.17
CA LEU A 236 7.86 -18.44 -9.18
C LEU A 236 7.16 -17.09 -9.32
N ILE A 237 6.79 -16.45 -8.22
CA ILE A 237 6.14 -15.12 -8.23
C ILE A 237 7.08 -14.08 -8.84
N GLU A 238 8.38 -14.11 -8.50
CA GLU A 238 9.40 -13.28 -9.12
C GLU A 238 9.45 -13.48 -10.64
N THR A 239 9.38 -14.72 -11.10
CA THR A 239 9.40 -15.06 -12.53
C THR A 239 8.14 -14.58 -13.26
N VAL A 240 6.96 -14.70 -12.65
CA VAL A 240 5.72 -14.12 -13.22
C VAL A 240 5.85 -12.61 -13.35
N ALA A 241 6.35 -11.95 -12.31
CA ALA A 241 6.50 -10.52 -12.30
C ALA A 241 7.54 -10.05 -13.34
N GLU A 242 8.65 -10.78 -13.49
CA GLU A 242 9.64 -10.55 -14.55
C GLU A 242 9.05 -10.68 -15.96
N LEU A 243 8.25 -11.72 -16.23
CA LEU A 243 7.57 -11.88 -17.52
C LEU A 243 6.68 -10.68 -17.86
N LEU A 244 5.95 -10.15 -16.88
CA LEU A 244 5.13 -8.93 -17.04
C LEU A 244 5.99 -7.66 -17.23
N ALA A 245 7.19 -7.62 -16.66
CA ALA A 245 8.12 -6.52 -16.84
C ALA A 245 8.81 -6.54 -18.22
N LEU A 246 9.01 -7.72 -18.82
CA LEU A 246 9.61 -7.86 -20.15
C LEU A 246 8.66 -7.48 -21.30
N CYS A 247 7.34 -7.53 -21.07
CA CYS A 247 6.32 -7.27 -22.10
C CYS A 247 6.48 -5.94 -22.87
N PRO A 248 6.80 -4.79 -22.25
CA PRO A 248 6.96 -3.51 -22.97
C PRO A 248 8.13 -3.50 -23.96
N LEU A 249 9.13 -4.38 -23.78
CA LEU A 249 10.26 -4.51 -24.69
C LEU A 249 10.04 -5.58 -25.77
N LEU A 250 8.95 -6.34 -25.69
CA LEU A 250 8.60 -7.28 -26.74
C LEU A 250 8.16 -6.49 -27.98
N PRO A 251 8.82 -6.66 -29.15
CA PRO A 251 8.51 -5.86 -30.32
C PRO A 251 7.04 -6.04 -30.74
N PRO A 252 6.32 -4.96 -31.10
CA PRO A 252 4.93 -5.07 -31.59
C PRO A 252 4.83 -5.89 -32.88
N GLN A 253 5.94 -6.01 -33.61
CA GLN A 253 6.07 -6.79 -34.85
C GLN A 253 6.50 -8.26 -34.60
N THR A 254 6.50 -8.74 -33.35
CA THR A 254 6.95 -10.11 -33.05
C THR A 254 6.07 -11.13 -33.80
N PRO A 255 6.68 -11.99 -34.65
CA PRO A 255 5.95 -12.99 -35.42
C PRO A 255 5.06 -13.88 -34.54
N ALA A 256 3.88 -14.24 -35.06
CA ALA A 256 2.95 -15.14 -34.38
C ALA A 256 3.60 -16.50 -34.05
N ALA A 257 4.56 -16.95 -34.87
CA ALA A 257 5.34 -18.17 -34.63
C ALA A 257 6.13 -18.17 -33.30
N ILE A 258 6.41 -16.99 -32.74
CA ILE A 258 7.12 -16.83 -31.45
C ILE A 258 6.11 -16.58 -30.33
N ARG A 259 5.11 -15.73 -30.57
CA ARG A 259 4.12 -15.36 -29.55
C ARG A 259 3.20 -16.51 -29.18
N LEU A 260 2.76 -17.33 -30.14
CA LEU A 260 1.80 -18.41 -29.89
C LEU A 260 2.35 -19.55 -29.03
N PRO A 261 3.59 -20.06 -29.24
CA PRO A 261 4.18 -21.06 -28.32
C PRO A 261 4.35 -20.53 -26.90
N LEU A 262 4.72 -19.26 -26.72
CA LEU A 262 4.85 -18.63 -25.40
C LEU A 262 3.48 -18.49 -24.72
N ALA A 263 2.45 -18.08 -25.48
CA ALA A 263 1.08 -18.00 -24.99
C ALA A 263 0.54 -19.37 -24.55
N ALA A 264 0.83 -20.42 -25.32
CA ALA A 264 0.42 -21.78 -24.99
C ALA A 264 1.03 -22.26 -23.67
N VAL A 265 2.33 -22.01 -23.43
CA VAL A 265 2.97 -22.39 -22.16
C VAL A 265 2.45 -21.55 -20.99
N ALA A 266 2.18 -20.26 -21.19
CA ALA A 266 1.57 -19.42 -20.15
C ALA A 266 0.17 -19.93 -19.73
N GLU A 267 -0.65 -20.33 -20.71
CA GLU A 267 -1.97 -20.93 -20.45
C GLU A 267 -1.87 -22.33 -19.82
N ASP A 268 -0.93 -23.15 -20.26
CA ASP A 268 -0.63 -24.45 -19.65
C ASP A 268 -0.21 -24.29 -18.17
N CYS A 269 0.63 -23.29 -17.86
CA CYS A 269 1.00 -22.96 -16.48
C CYS A 269 -0.22 -22.46 -15.67
N ALA A 270 -1.09 -21.64 -16.27
CA ALA A 270 -2.33 -21.19 -15.63
C ALA A 270 -3.28 -22.36 -15.35
N THR A 271 -3.45 -23.29 -16.30
CA THR A 271 -4.31 -24.46 -16.14
C THR A 271 -3.76 -25.44 -15.10
N PHE A 272 -2.44 -25.66 -15.04
CA PHE A 272 -1.80 -26.42 -13.97
C PHE A 272 -2.07 -25.80 -12.59
N LEU A 273 -1.99 -24.47 -12.47
CA LEU A 273 -2.40 -23.75 -11.26
C LEU A 273 -3.89 -23.90 -10.94
N SER A 274 -4.75 -24.39 -11.82
CA SER A 274 -6.16 -24.71 -11.49
C SER A 274 -6.41 -26.21 -11.23
N GLY A 275 -5.37 -27.05 -11.26
CA GLY A 275 -5.46 -28.51 -11.11
C GLY A 275 -5.54 -29.26 -12.43
N GLY A 276 -5.22 -28.59 -13.55
CA GLY A 276 -5.12 -29.19 -14.87
C GLY A 276 -3.83 -29.98 -15.10
N ALA A 277 -3.63 -30.40 -16.35
CA ALA A 277 -2.46 -31.17 -16.77
C ALA A 277 -1.14 -30.39 -16.56
N PRO A 278 -0.01 -31.07 -16.37
CA PRO A 278 1.30 -30.42 -16.28
C PRO A 278 1.63 -29.69 -17.58
N PRO A 279 2.34 -28.55 -17.50
CA PRO A 279 2.60 -27.72 -18.66
C PRO A 279 3.54 -28.40 -19.65
N LYS A 280 3.24 -28.28 -20.95
CA LYS A 280 4.00 -28.96 -22.00
C LYS A 280 5.39 -28.33 -22.21
N PRO A 281 6.36 -29.09 -22.75
CA PRO A 281 7.63 -28.52 -23.17
C PRO A 281 7.43 -27.39 -24.19
N LEU A 282 8.20 -26.31 -24.04
CA LEU A 282 8.15 -25.16 -24.92
C LEU A 282 8.83 -25.50 -26.25
N ALA A 283 8.02 -25.75 -27.27
CA ALA A 283 8.47 -26.06 -28.63
C ALA A 283 8.80 -24.77 -29.43
N LEU A 284 9.73 -23.95 -28.90
CA LEU A 284 10.23 -22.75 -29.58
C LEU A 284 11.70 -22.98 -29.99
N ALA A 285 11.92 -23.13 -31.30
CA ALA A 285 13.25 -23.24 -31.90
C ALA A 285 13.90 -21.85 -32.02
N MET A 286 15.18 -21.76 -31.62
CA MET A 286 16.01 -20.54 -31.75
C MET A 286 17.16 -20.84 -32.71
N PRO A 287 17.66 -19.86 -33.50
CA PRO A 287 17.20 -18.47 -33.64
C PRO A 287 16.19 -18.27 -34.79
N THR A 288 15.31 -17.29 -34.67
CA THR A 288 14.35 -16.90 -35.72
C THR A 288 14.95 -15.79 -36.61
N PRO A 289 15.06 -15.96 -37.94
CA PRO A 289 15.78 -15.04 -38.81
C PRO A 289 15.12 -13.66 -39.00
N ASP A 290 13.84 -13.50 -38.66
CA ASP A 290 13.05 -12.29 -38.95
C ASP A 290 13.09 -11.22 -37.84
N LEU A 291 13.86 -11.43 -36.76
CA LEU A 291 13.94 -10.48 -35.63
C LEU A 291 15.20 -9.63 -35.69
N THR A 292 15.09 -8.38 -35.21
CA THR A 292 16.29 -7.59 -34.92
C THR A 292 17.13 -8.29 -33.83
N PRO A 293 18.44 -8.06 -33.80
CA PRO A 293 19.29 -8.71 -32.82
C PRO A 293 18.93 -8.32 -31.37
N GLU A 294 18.55 -7.07 -31.12
CA GLU A 294 18.06 -6.64 -29.81
C GLU A 294 16.73 -7.32 -29.42
N ALA A 295 15.80 -7.49 -30.37
CA ALA A 295 14.56 -8.23 -30.14
C ALA A 295 14.80 -9.70 -29.83
N THR A 296 15.82 -10.30 -30.47
CA THR A 296 16.21 -11.69 -30.25
C THR A 296 16.65 -11.90 -28.79
N ALA A 297 17.40 -10.96 -28.21
CA ALA A 297 17.81 -11.00 -26.81
C ALA A 297 16.61 -10.96 -25.84
N VAL A 298 15.61 -10.10 -26.11
CA VAL A 298 14.37 -10.02 -25.31
C VAL A 298 13.58 -11.33 -25.38
N VAL A 299 13.42 -11.90 -26.57
CA VAL A 299 12.70 -13.17 -26.77
C VAL A 299 13.40 -14.32 -26.06
N ILE A 300 14.74 -14.35 -26.05
CA ILE A 300 15.51 -15.36 -25.31
C ILE A 300 15.30 -15.23 -23.81
N ALA A 301 15.39 -14.01 -23.26
CA ALA A 301 15.12 -13.77 -21.84
C ALA A 301 13.70 -14.20 -21.47
N PHE A 302 12.71 -13.84 -22.28
CA PHE A 302 11.31 -14.23 -22.08
C PHE A 302 11.12 -15.75 -22.13
N ARG A 303 11.76 -16.43 -23.10
CA ARG A 303 11.78 -17.89 -23.22
C ARG A 303 12.40 -18.55 -21.99
N THR A 304 13.53 -18.04 -21.51
CA THR A 304 14.23 -18.54 -20.32
C THR A 304 13.38 -18.39 -19.06
N ALA A 305 12.81 -17.21 -18.83
CA ALA A 305 11.90 -16.97 -17.72
C ALA A 305 10.66 -17.89 -17.79
N MET A 306 10.07 -18.08 -18.98
CA MET A 306 8.93 -18.99 -19.16
C MET A 306 9.30 -20.45 -18.87
N MET A 307 10.47 -20.92 -19.30
CA MET A 307 10.97 -22.27 -18.97
C MET A 307 11.21 -22.42 -17.46
N ARG A 308 11.82 -21.42 -16.81
CA ARG A 308 12.04 -21.42 -15.36
C ARG A 308 10.72 -21.49 -14.58
N LEU A 309 9.71 -20.74 -15.01
CA LEU A 309 8.37 -20.80 -14.42
C LEU A 309 7.76 -22.19 -14.57
N ARG A 310 7.77 -22.75 -15.79
CA ARG A 310 7.25 -24.08 -16.10
C ARG A 310 7.93 -25.16 -15.24
N ASP A 311 9.25 -25.17 -15.24
CA ASP A 311 10.05 -26.20 -14.57
C ASP A 311 9.88 -26.08 -13.05
N GLY A 312 9.91 -24.87 -12.51
CA GLY A 312 9.65 -24.63 -11.09
C GLY A 312 8.23 -25.02 -10.65
N LEU A 313 7.21 -24.80 -11.50
CA LEU A 313 5.85 -25.26 -11.23
C LEU A 313 5.76 -26.79 -11.21
N SER A 314 6.41 -27.47 -12.15
CA SER A 314 6.43 -28.94 -12.20
C SER A 314 7.13 -29.58 -11.00
N GLN A 315 8.16 -28.89 -10.45
CA GLN A 315 8.93 -29.36 -9.29
C GLN A 315 8.31 -28.96 -7.95
N ARG A 316 7.27 -28.12 -7.96
CA ARG A 316 6.67 -27.48 -6.77
C ARG A 316 6.22 -28.45 -5.67
N ASP A 317 5.77 -29.66 -6.04
CA ASP A 317 5.32 -30.67 -5.07
C ASP A 317 6.45 -31.55 -4.54
N SER A 318 7.64 -31.51 -5.17
CA SER A 318 8.79 -32.37 -4.83
C SER A 318 9.81 -31.70 -3.91
N VAL A 319 9.78 -30.37 -3.79
CA VAL A 319 10.81 -29.58 -3.08
C VAL A 319 10.28 -29.08 -1.74
N ASN A 320 10.92 -29.49 -0.65
CA ASN A 320 10.64 -29.02 0.71
C ASN A 320 11.94 -28.46 1.30
N VAL A 321 12.16 -27.14 1.16
CA VAL A 321 13.38 -26.48 1.64
C VAL A 321 13.02 -25.64 2.85
N SER A 322 13.53 -26.02 4.03
CA SER A 322 13.40 -25.19 5.23
C SER A 322 14.42 -24.05 5.16
N VAL A 323 13.96 -22.82 4.98
CA VAL A 323 14.83 -21.64 5.12
C VAL A 323 14.78 -21.17 6.57
N LEU A 324 15.95 -20.93 7.17
CA LEU A 324 16.06 -20.34 8.50
C LEU A 324 15.46 -18.93 8.50
N ARG A 325 14.46 -18.72 9.34
CA ARG A 325 13.75 -17.46 9.49
C ARG A 325 14.70 -16.39 10.02
N GLN A 326 15.07 -15.41 9.19
CA GLN A 326 15.74 -14.21 9.68
C GLN A 326 14.75 -13.40 10.51
N ARG A 327 15.09 -13.14 11.78
CA ARG A 327 14.31 -12.24 12.63
C ARG A 327 14.45 -10.83 12.10
N LYS A 328 13.31 -10.16 11.82
CA LYS A 328 13.32 -8.73 11.52
C LYS A 328 13.74 -7.99 12.79
N PRO A 329 14.66 -7.01 12.68
CA PRO A 329 15.03 -6.19 13.84
C PRO A 329 13.82 -5.43 14.37
N LEU A 330 13.81 -5.10 15.67
CA LEU A 330 12.72 -4.34 16.29
C LEU A 330 12.72 -2.86 15.84
N PHE A 331 13.90 -2.33 15.56
CA PHE A 331 14.11 -0.96 15.13
C PHE A 331 14.61 -0.89 13.69
N VAL A 332 14.27 0.19 12.99
CA VAL A 332 14.87 0.51 11.69
C VAL A 332 16.35 0.87 11.90
N SER A 333 17.20 0.58 10.92
CA SER A 333 18.65 0.76 11.01
C SER A 333 19.09 2.21 11.28
N ASP A 334 18.29 3.20 10.89
CA ASP A 334 18.56 4.64 11.05
C ASP A 334 17.76 5.30 12.19
N ALA A 335 17.12 4.48 13.04
CA ALA A 335 16.26 4.88 14.15
C ALA A 335 16.75 6.11 14.94
N PHE A 336 18.00 6.08 15.39
CA PHE A 336 18.59 7.07 16.28
C PHE A 336 19.51 8.08 15.56
N THR A 337 19.75 7.89 14.26
CA THR A 337 20.65 8.74 13.48
C THR A 337 19.90 9.74 12.62
N ASN A 338 18.67 9.41 12.21
CA ASN A 338 17.90 10.21 11.27
C ASN A 338 17.01 11.25 11.99
N PRO A 339 17.29 12.57 11.85
CA PRO A 339 16.51 13.61 12.53
C PRO A 339 15.09 13.75 11.95
N SER A 340 14.80 13.18 10.79
CA SER A 340 13.47 13.26 10.17
C SER A 340 12.37 12.61 11.03
N HIS A 341 12.71 11.54 11.77
CA HIS A 341 11.78 10.87 12.69
C HIS A 341 11.35 11.79 13.84
N ALA A 342 12.32 12.48 14.46
CA ALA A 342 12.06 13.44 15.52
C ALA A 342 11.29 14.67 15.00
N ARG A 343 11.65 15.19 13.82
CA ARG A 343 10.92 16.29 13.17
C ARG A 343 9.46 15.91 12.90
N PHE A 344 9.21 14.71 12.39
CA PHE A 344 7.85 14.23 12.13
C PHE A 344 7.02 14.12 13.42
N ALA A 345 7.60 13.55 14.48
CA ALA A 345 6.96 13.44 15.78
C ALA A 345 6.63 14.84 16.33
N LEU A 346 7.59 15.75 16.31
CA LEU A 346 7.43 17.13 16.81
C LEU A 346 6.32 17.88 16.08
N LYS A 347 6.25 17.80 14.74
CA LYS A 347 5.16 18.42 13.97
C LYS A 347 3.80 17.90 14.41
N THR A 348 3.67 16.57 14.50
CA THR A 348 2.39 15.97 14.88
C THR A 348 1.98 16.37 16.29
N THR A 349 2.94 16.38 17.24
CA THR A 349 2.72 16.87 18.60
C THR A 349 2.28 18.33 18.61
N LEU A 350 2.98 19.22 17.89
CA LEU A 350 2.62 20.64 17.84
C LEU A 350 1.20 20.86 17.30
N ALA A 351 0.83 20.15 16.22
CA ALA A 351 -0.52 20.24 15.66
C ALA A 351 -1.58 19.72 16.64
N ALA A 352 -1.35 18.55 17.26
CA ALA A 352 -2.28 17.96 18.23
C ALA A 352 -2.45 18.83 19.48
N MET A 353 -1.35 19.34 20.05
CA MET A 353 -1.39 20.22 21.22
C MET A 353 -2.03 21.58 20.88
N ALA A 354 -1.79 22.13 19.69
CA ALA A 354 -2.47 23.34 19.24
C ALA A 354 -3.99 23.13 19.13
N CYS A 355 -4.45 21.99 18.59
CA CYS A 355 -5.87 21.64 18.59
C CYS A 355 -6.42 21.50 20.01
N TYR A 356 -5.73 20.77 20.90
CA TYR A 356 -6.13 20.60 22.29
C TYR A 356 -6.33 21.93 23.00
N VAL A 357 -5.34 22.82 22.93
CA VAL A 357 -5.41 24.15 23.54
C VAL A 357 -6.52 24.97 22.90
N ALA A 358 -6.67 24.95 21.58
CA ALA A 358 -7.66 25.74 20.87
C ALA A 358 -9.10 25.40 21.29
N TYR A 359 -9.49 24.12 21.31
CA TYR A 359 -10.87 23.77 21.65
C TYR A 359 -11.18 23.93 23.13
N ASN A 360 -10.19 23.76 24.02
CA ASN A 360 -10.35 24.04 25.44
C ASN A 360 -10.47 25.55 25.72
N LEU A 361 -9.73 26.40 24.98
CA LEU A 361 -9.84 27.86 25.10
C LEU A 361 -11.18 28.39 24.58
N VAL A 362 -11.75 27.75 23.57
CA VAL A 362 -13.07 28.09 23.00
C VAL A 362 -14.21 27.49 23.82
N ASP A 363 -13.90 26.64 24.81
CA ASP A 363 -14.87 25.89 25.62
C ASP A 363 -15.84 25.06 24.76
N TRP A 364 -15.30 24.40 23.73
CA TRP A 364 -16.06 23.53 22.83
C TRP A 364 -15.46 22.11 22.85
N PRO A 365 -15.65 21.35 23.94
CA PRO A 365 -15.03 20.02 24.08
C PRO A 365 -15.46 19.04 22.98
N GLY A 366 -16.68 19.16 22.44
CA GLY A 366 -17.21 18.29 21.38
C GLY A 366 -16.41 18.27 20.06
N ILE A 367 -15.46 19.19 19.85
CA ILE A 367 -14.58 19.19 18.67
C ILE A 367 -13.23 18.48 18.90
N ASP A 368 -13.12 17.67 19.97
CA ASP A 368 -12.01 16.76 20.31
C ASP A 368 -11.47 15.93 19.12
N THR A 369 -12.34 15.64 18.15
CA THR A 369 -12.02 14.97 16.89
C THR A 369 -10.89 15.69 16.10
N ALA A 370 -10.59 16.95 16.40
CA ALA A 370 -9.41 17.65 15.89
C ALA A 370 -8.10 16.91 16.22
N ILE A 371 -7.93 16.41 17.44
CA ILE A 371 -6.74 15.61 17.83
C ILE A 371 -6.72 14.29 17.06
N THR A 372 -7.87 13.61 16.98
CA THR A 372 -7.99 12.37 16.19
C THR A 372 -7.58 12.60 14.73
N THR A 373 -7.95 13.75 14.17
CA THR A 373 -7.58 14.12 12.81
C THR A 373 -6.06 14.24 12.68
N CYS A 374 -5.39 14.94 13.61
CA CYS A 374 -3.93 15.07 13.61
C CYS A 374 -3.20 13.72 13.57
N PHE A 375 -3.64 12.73 14.37
CA PHE A 375 -3.03 11.39 14.36
C PHE A 375 -3.25 10.66 13.02
N PHE A 376 -4.50 10.57 12.55
CA PHE A 376 -4.81 9.72 11.39
C PHE A 376 -4.27 10.27 10.06
N VAL A 377 -4.04 11.58 9.97
CA VAL A 377 -3.58 12.22 8.74
C VAL A 377 -2.09 12.52 8.73
N ALA A 378 -1.40 12.41 9.86
CA ALA A 378 0.05 12.59 9.95
C ALA A 378 0.80 11.54 9.10
N LEU A 379 1.18 11.94 7.88
CA LEU A 379 1.87 11.09 6.91
C LEU A 379 3.27 11.62 6.59
N GLY A 380 4.02 10.90 5.75
CA GLY A 380 5.43 11.21 5.46
C GLY A 380 5.64 12.46 4.61
N SER A 381 4.68 12.84 3.78
CA SER A 381 4.74 14.05 2.96
C SER A 381 3.51 14.94 3.15
N LEU A 382 3.65 16.19 2.70
CA LEU A 382 2.56 17.16 2.68
C LEU A 382 1.42 16.70 1.77
N GLY A 383 1.70 16.26 0.53
CA GLY A 383 0.68 15.79 -0.40
C GLY A 383 -0.11 14.57 0.09
N GLU A 384 0.58 13.60 0.70
CA GLU A 384 -0.07 12.44 1.33
C GLU A 384 -1.05 12.89 2.44
N THR A 385 -0.60 13.82 3.28
CA THR A 385 -1.40 14.40 4.37
C THR A 385 -2.61 15.15 3.83
N MET A 386 -2.44 16.03 2.85
CA MET A 386 -3.52 16.80 2.22
C MET A 386 -4.58 15.92 1.55
N HIS A 387 -4.15 14.90 0.79
CA HIS A 387 -5.06 13.94 0.18
C HIS A 387 -5.89 13.23 1.25
N LYS A 388 -5.26 12.77 2.33
CA LYS A 388 -5.96 12.08 3.42
C LYS A 388 -6.89 12.99 4.22
N LEU A 389 -6.54 14.27 4.39
CA LEU A 389 -7.40 15.30 4.98
C LEU A 389 -8.66 15.52 4.14
N ALA A 390 -8.52 15.63 2.82
CA ALA A 390 -9.65 15.78 1.90
C ALA A 390 -10.59 14.56 1.92
N LEU A 391 -10.02 13.35 1.93
CA LEU A 391 -10.79 12.11 2.11
C LEU A 391 -11.51 12.06 3.47
N ARG A 392 -10.89 12.59 4.53
CA ARG A 392 -11.51 12.66 5.86
C ARG A 392 -12.75 13.54 5.87
N LEU A 393 -12.61 14.74 5.31
CA LEU A 393 -13.69 15.72 5.27
C LEU A 393 -14.83 15.25 4.35
N SER A 394 -14.52 14.81 3.13
CA SER A 394 -15.53 14.33 2.18
C SER A 394 -16.29 13.11 2.71
N GLY A 395 -15.59 12.12 3.26
CA GLY A 395 -16.21 10.95 3.88
C GLY A 395 -17.12 11.34 5.06
N ALA A 396 -16.63 12.21 5.96
CA ALA A 396 -17.42 12.63 7.13
C ALA A 396 -18.68 13.41 6.74
N ILE A 397 -18.61 14.30 5.74
CA ILE A 397 -19.78 15.03 5.22
C ILE A 397 -20.79 14.05 4.63
N LEU A 398 -20.37 13.14 3.75
CA LEU A 398 -21.27 12.18 3.11
C LEU A 398 -21.92 11.24 4.13
N GLY A 399 -21.15 10.74 5.10
CA GLY A 399 -21.63 9.85 6.15
C GLY A 399 -22.56 10.55 7.14
N GLY A 400 -22.23 11.79 7.53
CA GLY A 400 -23.05 12.61 8.41
C GLY A 400 -24.37 13.03 7.75
N LEU A 401 -24.36 13.36 6.45
CA LEU A 401 -25.58 13.62 5.68
C LEU A 401 -26.47 12.37 5.59
N LEU A 402 -25.88 11.21 5.26
CA LEU A 402 -26.60 9.94 5.22
C LEU A 402 -27.22 9.61 6.59
N GLY A 403 -26.41 9.73 7.66
CA GLY A 403 -26.87 9.50 9.03
C GLY A 403 -27.97 10.47 9.43
N GLY A 404 -27.84 11.77 9.11
CA GLY A 404 -28.83 12.80 9.42
C GLY A 404 -30.17 12.55 8.71
N ILE A 405 -30.14 12.13 7.44
CA ILE A 405 -31.35 11.71 6.71
C ILE A 405 -32.02 10.53 7.43
N CYS A 406 -31.24 9.54 7.87
CA CYS A 406 -31.78 8.39 8.60
C CYS A 406 -32.38 8.80 9.95
N VAL A 407 -31.71 9.67 10.70
CA VAL A 407 -32.18 10.22 11.98
C VAL A 407 -33.50 10.96 11.83
N VAL A 408 -33.67 11.77 10.78
CA VAL A 408 -34.87 12.59 10.59
C VAL A 408 -36.04 11.78 10.02
N PHE A 409 -35.79 10.91 9.04
CA PHE A 409 -36.86 10.29 8.24
C PHE A 409 -37.09 8.81 8.52
N ILE A 410 -36.14 8.10 9.14
CA ILE A 410 -36.22 6.64 9.29
C ILE A 410 -36.33 6.26 10.77
N LEU A 411 -35.40 6.76 11.61
CA LEU A 411 -35.30 6.43 13.03
C LEU A 411 -36.59 6.69 13.84
N PRO A 412 -37.40 7.74 13.57
CA PRO A 412 -38.64 7.97 14.32
C PRO A 412 -39.70 6.88 14.13
N TYR A 413 -39.60 6.11 13.05
CA TYR A 413 -40.52 5.00 12.75
C TYR A 413 -39.97 3.65 13.24
N MET A 414 -38.78 3.63 13.83
CA MET A 414 -38.15 2.39 14.28
C MET A 414 -38.59 2.03 15.70
N SER A 415 -39.04 0.80 15.89
CA SER A 415 -39.52 0.28 17.18
C SER A 415 -38.72 -0.89 17.74
N ASP A 416 -37.90 -1.55 16.91
CA ASP A 416 -37.18 -2.77 17.30
C ASP A 416 -35.73 -2.83 16.80
N ILE A 417 -34.93 -3.67 17.47
CA ILE A 417 -33.51 -3.87 17.17
C ILE A 417 -33.31 -4.51 15.78
N GLY A 418 -34.25 -5.30 15.28
CA GLY A 418 -34.22 -5.87 13.93
C GLY A 418 -34.28 -4.81 12.84
N GLN A 419 -35.15 -3.80 12.98
CA GLN A 419 -35.21 -2.65 12.07
C GLN A 419 -33.91 -1.84 12.11
N LEU A 420 -33.36 -1.60 13.31
CA LEU A 420 -32.03 -0.99 13.47
C LEU A 420 -30.95 -1.83 12.79
N SER A 421 -31.02 -3.16 12.90
CA SER A 421 -30.06 -4.08 12.28
C SER A 421 -30.07 -3.97 10.76
N VAL A 422 -31.25 -3.84 10.14
CA VAL A 422 -31.38 -3.61 8.69
C VAL A 422 -30.78 -2.27 8.28
N LEU A 423 -31.02 -1.21 9.07
CA LEU A 423 -30.44 0.11 8.83
C LEU A 423 -28.90 0.08 8.89
N ILE A 424 -28.36 -0.56 9.93
CA ILE A 424 -26.91 -0.71 10.11
C ILE A 424 -26.31 -1.57 9.01
N LEU A 425 -26.99 -2.66 8.59
CA LEU A 425 -26.55 -3.48 7.46
C LEU A 425 -26.44 -2.63 6.18
N GLY A 426 -27.46 -1.82 5.88
CA GLY A 426 -27.48 -0.95 4.70
C GLY A 426 -26.42 0.15 4.75
N GLY A 427 -26.33 0.90 5.85
CA GLY A 427 -25.33 1.96 6.02
C GLY A 427 -23.90 1.42 6.02
N SER A 428 -23.68 0.28 6.67
CA SER A 428 -22.39 -0.42 6.64
C SER A 428 -22.05 -0.93 5.24
N ALA A 429 -23.01 -1.44 4.49
CA ALA A 429 -22.78 -1.91 3.12
C ALA A 429 -22.37 -0.75 2.18
N LEU A 430 -23.00 0.42 2.31
CA LEU A 430 -22.62 1.63 1.56
C LEU A 430 -21.20 2.10 1.94
N GLY A 431 -20.92 2.18 3.25
CA GLY A 431 -19.59 2.49 3.78
C GLY A 431 -18.52 1.54 3.26
N ALA A 432 -18.79 0.24 3.35
CA ALA A 432 -17.90 -0.84 2.95
C ALA A 432 -17.70 -0.88 1.43
N TRP A 433 -18.72 -0.54 0.65
CA TRP A 433 -18.58 -0.43 -0.80
C TRP A 433 -17.51 0.60 -1.14
N VAL A 434 -17.56 1.80 -0.56
CA VAL A 434 -16.54 2.82 -0.81
C VAL A 434 -15.20 2.44 -0.17
N SER A 435 -15.19 1.86 1.04
CA SER A 435 -13.94 1.55 1.75
C SER A 435 -13.13 0.40 1.13
N THR A 436 -13.77 -0.46 0.33
CA THR A 436 -13.11 -1.55 -0.42
C THR A 436 -12.55 -1.10 -1.77
N SER A 437 -12.60 0.20 -2.08
CA SER A 437 -11.96 0.81 -3.26
C SER A 437 -10.43 0.86 -3.07
N SER A 438 -9.69 1.38 -4.07
CA SER A 438 -8.23 1.53 -3.94
C SER A 438 -7.84 2.50 -2.81
N ASP A 439 -6.54 2.55 -2.47
CA ASP A 439 -5.92 3.51 -1.52
C ASP A 439 -6.33 4.97 -1.79
N ARG A 440 -6.70 5.29 -3.04
CA ARG A 440 -7.11 6.64 -3.44
C ARG A 440 -8.43 7.08 -2.82
N LEU A 441 -9.36 6.14 -2.57
CA LEU A 441 -10.72 6.44 -2.12
C LEU A 441 -11.12 5.69 -0.82
N SER A 442 -10.48 4.57 -0.49
CA SER A 442 -10.82 3.70 0.63
C SER A 442 -11.02 4.45 1.96
N TYR A 443 -10.15 5.41 2.26
CA TYR A 443 -10.23 6.16 3.51
C TYR A 443 -11.48 7.06 3.62
N ALA A 444 -12.00 7.59 2.51
CA ALA A 444 -13.27 8.31 2.53
C ALA A 444 -14.43 7.38 2.89
N GLY A 445 -14.42 6.13 2.41
CA GLY A 445 -15.44 5.13 2.76
C GLY A 445 -15.43 4.77 4.24
N MET A 446 -14.24 4.61 4.84
CA MET A 446 -14.12 4.40 6.30
C MET A 446 -14.67 5.59 7.10
N GLN A 447 -14.43 6.82 6.63
CA GLN A 447 -14.91 8.04 7.30
C GLN A 447 -16.43 8.23 7.12
N MET A 448 -16.96 7.85 5.96
CA MET A 448 -18.40 7.80 5.70
C MET A 448 -19.10 6.84 6.66
N ALA A 449 -18.59 5.61 6.81
CA ALA A 449 -19.14 4.65 7.77
C ALA A 449 -19.07 5.18 9.22
N PHE A 450 -17.92 5.73 9.61
CA PHE A 450 -17.75 6.21 10.99
C PHE A 450 -18.66 7.40 11.32
N ALA A 451 -18.81 8.36 10.40
CA ALA A 451 -19.71 9.49 10.60
C ALA A 451 -21.17 9.01 10.67
N PHE A 452 -21.57 8.10 9.78
CA PHE A 452 -22.89 7.47 9.82
C PHE A 452 -23.15 6.79 11.18
N PHE A 453 -22.22 5.98 11.68
CA PHE A 453 -22.38 5.32 12.98
C PHE A 453 -22.49 6.30 14.15
N LEU A 454 -21.67 7.35 14.20
CA LEU A 454 -21.80 8.37 15.27
C LEU A 454 -23.12 9.14 15.21
N THR A 455 -23.70 9.32 14.02
CA THR A 455 -24.99 9.99 13.89
C THR A 455 -26.15 9.09 14.33
N VAL A 456 -26.12 7.81 13.96
CA VAL A 456 -27.24 6.88 14.17
C VAL A 456 -27.19 6.20 15.55
N LEU A 457 -26.00 5.92 16.10
CA LEU A 457 -25.83 5.09 17.30
C LEU A 457 -25.42 5.91 18.55
N GLN A 458 -26.17 6.95 18.91
CA GLN A 458 -25.78 7.85 20.01
C GLN A 458 -26.16 7.34 21.42
N GLY A 459 -26.98 6.29 21.49
CA GLY A 459 -27.41 5.67 22.73
C GLY A 459 -28.23 4.41 22.47
N TYR A 460 -29.01 3.99 23.47
CA TYR A 460 -29.92 2.84 23.40
C TYR A 460 -31.33 3.20 22.95
N ALA A 461 -31.56 4.49 22.66
CA ALA A 461 -32.81 5.04 22.15
C ALA A 461 -32.57 5.77 20.81
N PRO A 462 -33.61 5.98 19.99
CA PRO A 462 -33.49 6.73 18.75
C PRO A 462 -32.88 8.12 19.00
N SER A 463 -31.77 8.41 18.32
CA SER A 463 -31.10 9.70 18.42
C SER A 463 -31.90 10.79 17.70
N THR A 464 -31.94 11.98 18.28
CA THR A 464 -32.45 13.21 17.64
C THR A 464 -31.41 14.30 17.59
N ASP A 465 -30.22 14.05 18.13
CA ASP A 465 -29.19 15.05 18.32
C ASP A 465 -28.25 15.12 17.09
N LEU A 466 -28.23 16.28 16.45
CA LEU A 466 -27.35 16.56 15.31
C LEU A 466 -26.08 17.34 15.72
N THR A 467 -25.88 17.60 17.01
CA THR A 467 -24.67 18.24 17.52
C THR A 467 -23.44 17.35 17.33
N ILE A 468 -23.54 16.04 17.59
CA ILE A 468 -22.44 15.09 17.42
C ILE A 468 -21.85 15.10 15.99
N PRO A 469 -22.64 14.94 14.91
CA PRO A 469 -22.09 15.04 13.55
C PRO A 469 -21.59 16.44 13.19
N ARG A 470 -22.23 17.51 13.70
CA ARG A 470 -21.79 18.90 13.49
C ARG A 470 -20.42 19.14 14.10
N ASP A 471 -20.25 18.80 15.38
CA ASP A 471 -19.03 19.05 16.16
C ASP A 471 -17.87 18.23 15.60
N ARG A 472 -18.15 17.01 15.15
CA ARG A 472 -17.18 16.21 14.39
C ARG A 472 -16.67 16.91 13.13
N ILE A 473 -17.56 17.49 12.32
CA ILE A 473 -17.15 18.23 11.11
C ILE A 473 -16.28 19.43 11.50
N ALA A 474 -16.68 20.19 12.53
CA ALA A 474 -15.91 21.32 13.03
C ALA A 474 -14.52 20.89 13.54
N GLY A 475 -14.43 19.79 14.29
CA GLY A 475 -13.17 19.20 14.74
C GLY A 475 -12.28 18.75 13.59
N ILE A 476 -12.84 18.10 12.55
CA ILE A 476 -12.07 17.75 11.34
C ILE A 476 -11.53 19.01 10.67
N LEU A 477 -12.33 20.07 10.52
CA LEU A 477 -11.86 21.32 9.91
C LEU A 477 -10.74 21.96 10.73
N LEU A 478 -10.87 22.02 12.06
CA LEU A 478 -9.82 22.54 12.94
C LEU A 478 -8.53 21.72 12.83
N GLY A 479 -8.62 20.40 12.90
CA GLY A 479 -7.48 19.49 12.71
C GLY A 479 -6.84 19.65 11.33
N ASN A 480 -7.65 19.82 10.27
CA ASN A 480 -7.16 20.06 8.92
C ASN A 480 -6.35 21.35 8.82
N VAL A 481 -6.84 22.45 9.41
CA VAL A 481 -6.14 23.74 9.42
C VAL A 481 -4.83 23.61 10.19
N ALA A 482 -4.86 23.04 11.39
CA ALA A 482 -3.66 22.88 12.23
C ALA A 482 -2.59 22.02 11.53
N MET A 483 -2.98 20.87 10.99
CA MET A 483 -2.06 19.98 10.26
C MET A 483 -1.49 20.65 9.02
N SER A 484 -2.30 21.35 8.23
CA SER A 484 -1.83 22.07 7.04
C SER A 484 -0.83 23.15 7.42
N LEU A 485 -1.13 23.96 8.42
CA LEU A 485 -0.26 25.04 8.88
C LEU A 485 1.10 24.50 9.36
N VAL A 486 1.09 23.50 10.23
CA VAL A 486 2.31 22.92 10.80
C VAL A 486 3.15 22.21 9.73
N PHE A 487 2.54 21.39 8.87
CA PHE A 487 3.28 20.62 7.87
C PHE A 487 3.77 21.49 6.70
N SER A 488 3.12 22.61 6.42
CA SER A 488 3.58 23.59 5.43
C SER A 488 4.65 24.55 5.96
N LEU A 489 4.58 24.96 7.23
CA LEU A 489 5.53 25.94 7.80
C LEU A 489 6.80 25.30 8.40
N LEU A 490 6.68 24.16 9.09
CA LEU A 490 7.80 23.53 9.77
C LEU A 490 8.41 22.45 8.87
N TRP A 491 9.66 22.63 8.42
CA TRP A 491 10.42 21.67 7.59
C TRP A 491 9.58 20.97 6.50
N PRO A 492 8.96 21.69 5.56
CA PRO A 492 8.08 21.08 4.56
C PRO A 492 8.80 19.94 3.82
N VAL A 493 8.17 18.78 3.76
CA VAL A 493 8.65 17.60 3.00
C VAL A 493 7.74 17.44 1.80
N SER A 494 8.28 17.66 0.61
CA SER A 494 7.49 17.64 -0.61
C SER A 494 7.22 16.19 -1.07
N ALA A 495 6.09 15.92 -1.71
CA ALA A 495 5.89 14.63 -2.37
C ALA A 495 6.91 14.37 -3.48
N THR A 496 7.50 15.43 -4.07
CA THR A 496 8.52 15.27 -5.11
C THR A 496 9.81 14.69 -4.55
N ASP A 497 10.19 15.00 -3.31
CA ASP A 497 11.32 14.36 -2.61
C ASP A 497 11.07 12.86 -2.40
N ARG A 498 9.82 12.49 -2.11
CA ARG A 498 9.42 11.09 -1.93
C ARG A 498 9.40 10.32 -3.25
N VAL A 499 8.93 10.93 -4.33
CA VAL A 499 9.05 10.37 -5.69
C VAL A 499 10.52 10.17 -6.05
N ARG A 500 11.38 11.17 -5.82
CA ARG A 500 12.83 11.08 -6.05
C ARG A 500 13.46 9.95 -5.24
N SER A 501 13.11 9.82 -3.95
CA SER A 501 13.59 8.72 -3.10
C SER A 501 13.21 7.35 -3.66
N SER A 502 11.96 7.16 -4.07
CA SER A 502 11.50 5.88 -4.61
C SER A 502 12.10 5.54 -5.97
N ILE A 503 12.30 6.54 -6.84
CA ILE A 503 13.04 6.34 -8.10
C ILE A 503 14.49 5.99 -7.83
N ALA A 504 15.15 6.69 -6.90
CA ALA A 504 16.54 6.39 -6.51
C ALA A 504 16.67 4.97 -5.92
N GLU A 505 15.72 4.54 -5.08
CA GLU A 505 15.67 3.17 -4.57
C GLU A 505 15.49 2.13 -5.69
N ALA A 506 14.66 2.41 -6.69
CA ALA A 506 14.48 1.54 -7.85
C ALA A 506 15.77 1.43 -8.67
N LEU A 507 16.43 2.55 -8.96
CA LEU A 507 17.72 2.59 -9.65
C LEU A 507 18.81 1.81 -8.88
N ARG A 508 18.90 1.98 -7.55
CA ARG A 508 19.84 1.20 -6.71
C ARG A 508 19.51 -0.29 -6.69
N ALA A 509 18.23 -0.66 -6.73
CA ALA A 509 17.84 -2.06 -6.79
C ALA A 509 18.23 -2.69 -8.13
N LEU A 510 18.06 -1.97 -9.25
CA LEU A 510 18.53 -2.40 -10.57
C LEU A 510 20.06 -2.49 -10.65
N ALA A 511 20.79 -1.53 -10.05
CA ALA A 511 22.25 -1.58 -9.96
C ALA A 511 22.72 -2.84 -9.23
N ARG A 512 22.10 -3.17 -8.08
CA ARG A 512 22.42 -4.39 -7.32
C ARG A 512 22.10 -5.67 -8.09
N LEU A 513 21.03 -5.67 -8.89
CA LEU A 513 20.68 -6.79 -9.76
C LEU A 513 21.80 -7.06 -10.77
N LEU A 514 22.33 -6.01 -11.42
CA LEU A 514 23.46 -6.13 -12.36
C LEU A 514 24.75 -6.57 -11.68
N SER A 515 25.06 -6.05 -10.48
CA SER A 515 26.35 -6.31 -9.84
C SER A 515 26.45 -7.68 -9.14
N SER A 516 25.34 -8.19 -8.58
CA SER A 516 25.39 -9.37 -7.71
C SER A 516 24.53 -10.55 -8.17
N GLY A 517 23.50 -10.30 -8.99
CA GLY A 517 22.55 -11.34 -9.43
C GLY A 517 21.87 -12.12 -8.30
N ALA A 518 21.97 -11.66 -7.04
CA ALA A 518 21.60 -12.45 -5.88
C ALA A 518 20.07 -12.74 -5.84
N PRO A 519 19.64 -13.89 -5.29
CA PRO A 519 18.22 -14.20 -5.10
C PRO A 519 17.48 -13.07 -4.37
N GLY A 520 16.29 -12.69 -4.84
CA GLY A 520 15.46 -11.63 -4.24
C GLY A 520 15.77 -10.20 -4.69
N THR A 521 16.85 -9.95 -5.45
CA THR A 521 17.16 -8.62 -6.00
C THR A 521 16.15 -8.18 -7.07
N ARG A 522 15.64 -9.12 -7.88
CA ARG A 522 14.57 -8.85 -8.86
C ARG A 522 13.29 -8.34 -8.18
N LEU A 523 12.83 -9.03 -7.14
CA LEU A 523 11.67 -8.61 -6.36
C LEU A 523 11.86 -7.25 -5.70
N ALA A 524 13.05 -6.99 -5.16
CA ALA A 524 13.37 -5.70 -4.57
C ALA A 524 13.27 -4.56 -5.60
N ALA A 525 13.76 -4.78 -6.83
CA ALA A 525 13.62 -3.82 -7.92
C ALA A 525 12.15 -3.59 -8.28
N MET A 526 11.36 -4.65 -8.42
CA MET A 526 9.94 -4.54 -8.75
C MET A 526 9.11 -3.83 -7.67
N ARG A 527 9.39 -4.10 -6.39
CA ARG A 527 8.76 -3.38 -5.26
C ARG A 527 9.09 -1.89 -5.30
N ALA A 528 10.35 -1.54 -5.57
CA ALA A 528 10.77 -0.15 -5.66
C ALA A 528 10.15 0.57 -6.87
N LEU A 529 10.03 -0.11 -8.02
CA LEU A 529 9.30 0.40 -9.19
C LEU A 529 7.81 0.65 -8.89
N GLY A 530 7.16 -0.29 -8.21
CA GLY A 530 5.76 -0.14 -7.78
C GLY A 530 5.57 1.03 -6.80
N ALA A 531 6.52 1.22 -5.88
CA ALA A 531 6.52 2.38 -4.98
C ALA A 531 6.66 3.70 -5.75
N ALA A 532 7.56 3.76 -6.74
CA ALA A 532 7.73 4.94 -7.58
C ALA A 532 6.44 5.31 -8.34
N HIS A 533 5.73 4.33 -8.91
CA HIS A 533 4.44 4.55 -9.56
C HIS A 533 3.37 5.12 -8.59
N ARG A 534 3.28 4.54 -7.39
CA ARG A 534 2.32 4.98 -6.36
C ARG A 534 2.52 6.42 -5.94
N PHE A 535 3.77 6.82 -5.68
CA PHE A 535 4.06 8.18 -5.20
C PHE A 535 3.95 9.25 -6.30
N THR A 536 4.24 8.92 -7.56
CA THR A 536 4.06 9.86 -8.67
C THR A 536 2.60 10.28 -8.85
N GLY A 537 1.66 9.33 -8.68
CA GLY A 537 0.22 9.64 -8.68
C GLY A 537 -0.20 10.61 -7.57
N LEU A 538 0.44 10.54 -6.40
CA LEU A 538 0.19 11.44 -5.26
C LEU A 538 0.84 12.81 -5.44
N ALA A 539 2.02 12.88 -6.06
CA ALA A 539 2.71 14.14 -6.32
C ALA A 539 1.91 15.07 -7.25
N LEU A 540 1.17 14.50 -8.22
CA LEU A 540 0.28 15.27 -9.12
C LEU A 540 -0.83 16.02 -8.35
N PHE A 541 -1.27 15.51 -7.20
CA PHE A 541 -2.25 16.19 -6.35
C PHE A 541 -1.61 17.39 -5.61
N GLU A 542 -0.40 17.22 -5.08
CA GLU A 542 0.35 18.29 -4.42
C GLU A 542 0.70 19.43 -5.40
N LEU A 543 1.08 19.09 -6.63
CA LEU A 543 1.38 20.03 -7.72
C LEU A 543 0.18 20.92 -8.11
N LYS A 544 -1.05 20.46 -7.89
CA LYS A 544 -2.27 21.26 -8.12
C LYS A 544 -2.64 22.15 -6.92
N ALA A 545 -2.14 21.82 -5.72
CA ALA A 545 -2.49 22.51 -4.48
C ALA A 545 -1.49 23.61 -4.08
N LEU A 546 -0.28 23.62 -4.66
CA LEU A 546 0.76 24.62 -4.38
C LEU A 546 0.89 25.67 -5.49
N PRO A 547 1.31 26.91 -5.16
CA PRO A 547 1.59 27.95 -6.17
C PRO A 547 2.68 27.53 -7.16
N GLU A 548 2.62 28.03 -8.40
CA GLU A 548 3.52 27.68 -9.52
C GLU A 548 5.03 27.82 -9.21
N ARG A 549 5.42 28.55 -8.15
CA ARG A 549 6.83 28.68 -7.75
C ARG A 549 7.47 27.38 -7.27
N ALA A 550 6.68 26.34 -6.93
CA ALA A 550 7.18 24.99 -6.66
C ALA A 550 7.32 24.12 -7.93
N LEU A 551 6.82 24.58 -9.09
CA LEU A 551 7.00 23.96 -10.41
C LEU A 551 8.37 24.32 -11.00
N GLN A 552 9.46 24.16 -10.25
CA GLN A 552 10.71 23.93 -10.95
C GLN A 552 10.51 22.63 -11.73
N LYS A 553 10.57 22.74 -13.07
CA LYS A 553 10.62 21.60 -14.00
C LYS A 553 11.81 20.74 -13.60
N HIS A 554 11.59 19.83 -12.66
CA HIS A 554 12.65 18.94 -12.21
C HIS A 554 12.71 17.79 -13.22
N GLU A 555 13.84 17.71 -13.89
CA GLU A 555 14.23 16.72 -14.90
C GLU A 555 14.38 15.32 -14.29
N VAL A 556 13.26 14.77 -13.83
CA VAL A 556 13.21 13.42 -13.29
C VAL A 556 12.96 12.45 -14.44
N ILE A 557 13.68 11.33 -14.45
CA ILE A 557 13.47 10.23 -15.39
C ILE A 557 11.97 9.86 -15.44
N THR A 558 11.41 9.71 -16.64
CA THR A 558 9.99 9.33 -16.76
C THR A 558 9.78 7.90 -16.26
N LEU A 559 8.60 7.60 -15.71
CA LEU A 559 8.28 6.24 -15.25
C LEU A 559 8.34 5.21 -16.40
N ASP A 560 7.95 5.60 -17.61
CA ASP A 560 8.08 4.74 -18.80
C ASP A 560 9.55 4.44 -19.12
N SER A 561 10.42 5.45 -19.07
CA SER A 561 11.86 5.24 -19.23
C SER A 561 12.44 4.33 -18.15
N LEU A 562 12.01 4.50 -16.89
CA LEU A 562 12.44 3.67 -15.77
C LEU A 562 12.00 2.21 -15.95
N ASP A 563 10.77 1.98 -16.41
CA ASP A 563 10.24 0.65 -16.71
C ASP A 563 11.00 -0.03 -17.85
N ARG A 564 11.34 0.71 -18.91
CA ARG A 564 12.14 0.19 -20.04
C ARG A 564 13.56 -0.18 -19.59
N ILE A 565 14.19 0.63 -18.74
CA ILE A 565 15.51 0.32 -18.16
C ILE A 565 15.42 -0.92 -17.28
N ALA A 566 14.37 -1.04 -16.46
CA ALA A 566 14.15 -2.22 -15.62
C ALA A 566 13.99 -3.48 -16.48
N ALA A 567 13.14 -3.42 -17.51
CA ALA A 567 12.94 -4.51 -18.46
C ALA A 567 14.25 -4.92 -19.14
N ALA A 568 15.07 -3.96 -19.60
CA ALA A 568 16.35 -4.24 -20.23
C ALA A 568 17.34 -4.85 -19.22
N THR A 569 17.32 -4.40 -17.96
CA THR A 569 18.12 -4.99 -16.87
C THR A 569 17.74 -6.45 -16.62
N PHE A 570 16.44 -6.79 -16.62
CA PHE A 570 15.98 -8.17 -16.49
C PHE A 570 16.45 -9.05 -17.66
N THR A 571 16.49 -8.53 -18.90
CA THR A 571 17.01 -9.30 -20.05
C THR A 571 18.47 -9.73 -19.89
N ILE A 572 19.29 -8.94 -19.19
CA ILE A 572 20.70 -9.26 -18.93
C ILE A 572 20.81 -10.28 -17.79
N ALA A 573 19.97 -10.14 -16.75
CA ALA A 573 20.04 -10.97 -15.55
C ALA A 573 19.79 -12.47 -15.81
N ASP A 574 19.13 -12.81 -16.92
CA ASP A 574 18.85 -14.19 -17.34
C ASP A 574 19.85 -14.72 -18.40
N GLN A 575 20.84 -13.92 -18.79
CA GLN A 575 21.86 -14.32 -19.76
C GLN A 575 23.17 -14.75 -19.08
N ALA A 576 23.95 -15.59 -19.76
CA ALA A 576 25.25 -16.02 -19.27
C ALA A 576 26.16 -14.82 -19.01
N ALA A 577 26.94 -14.89 -17.93
CA ALA A 577 27.97 -13.91 -17.64
C ALA A 577 28.99 -13.93 -18.79
N SER A 578 29.24 -12.78 -19.41
CA SER A 578 30.24 -12.63 -20.46
C SER A 578 31.40 -11.80 -19.91
N PRO A 579 32.58 -12.38 -19.70
CA PRO A 579 33.76 -11.64 -19.20
C PRO A 579 34.12 -10.45 -20.10
N ALA A 580 33.92 -10.60 -21.41
CA ALA A 580 34.17 -9.56 -22.40
C ALA A 580 33.21 -8.37 -22.28
N ALA A 581 32.05 -8.56 -21.63
CA ALA A 581 31.02 -7.56 -21.44
C ALA A 581 30.97 -6.98 -20.02
N ALA A 582 31.80 -7.49 -19.10
CA ALA A 582 31.90 -7.02 -17.73
C ALA A 582 32.16 -5.50 -17.60
N PRO A 583 32.97 -4.86 -18.47
CA PRO A 583 33.11 -3.39 -18.45
C PRO A 583 31.80 -2.65 -18.73
N ALA A 584 30.96 -3.16 -19.64
CA ALA A 584 29.67 -2.57 -19.96
C ALA A 584 28.67 -2.77 -18.80
N ASP A 585 28.67 -3.94 -18.17
CA ASP A 585 27.84 -4.23 -16.99
C ASP A 585 28.21 -3.32 -15.81
N ALA A 586 29.52 -3.11 -15.57
CA ALA A 586 30.02 -2.20 -14.55
C ALA A 586 29.69 -0.73 -14.86
N ALA A 587 29.80 -0.31 -16.11
CA ALA A 587 29.43 1.04 -16.54
C ALA A 587 27.92 1.31 -16.35
N ALA A 588 27.06 0.35 -16.72
CA ALA A 588 25.62 0.46 -16.54
C ALA A 588 25.22 0.45 -15.06
N ALA A 589 25.80 -0.44 -14.24
CA ALA A 589 25.57 -0.46 -12.80
C ALA A 589 26.05 0.83 -12.11
N GLY A 590 27.21 1.35 -12.52
CA GLY A 590 27.75 2.62 -12.06
C GLY A 590 26.87 3.81 -12.42
N TRP A 591 26.33 3.83 -13.64
CA TRP A 591 25.37 4.84 -14.09
C TRP A 591 24.09 4.80 -13.25
N LEU A 592 23.52 3.61 -12.99
CA LEU A 592 22.31 3.44 -12.18
C LEU A 592 22.53 3.94 -10.74
N ALA A 593 23.65 3.55 -10.10
CA ALA A 593 23.97 3.94 -8.74
C ALA A 593 24.20 5.46 -8.62
N THR A 594 25.00 6.03 -9.51
CA THR A 594 25.31 7.47 -9.51
C THR A 594 24.08 8.31 -9.86
N SER A 595 23.25 7.84 -10.80
CA SER A 595 21.99 8.51 -11.14
C SER A 595 20.99 8.45 -9.99
N ALA A 596 20.95 7.36 -9.21
CA ALA A 596 20.14 7.30 -8.01
C ALA A 596 20.54 8.38 -7.00
N ASP A 597 21.84 8.57 -6.78
CA ASP A 597 22.34 9.58 -5.84
C ASP A 597 22.08 11.01 -6.35
N ARG A 598 22.22 11.26 -7.65
CA ARG A 598 21.88 12.56 -8.26
C ARG A 598 20.38 12.86 -8.18
N VAL A 599 19.52 11.91 -8.55
CA VAL A 599 18.06 12.06 -8.50
C VAL A 599 17.60 12.33 -7.07
N MET A 600 18.17 11.62 -6.09
CA MET A 600 17.88 11.83 -4.67
C MET A 600 18.26 13.25 -4.21
N ASN A 601 19.35 13.82 -4.74
CA ASN A 601 19.79 15.18 -4.47
C ASN A 601 19.10 16.25 -5.36
N GLY A 602 18.11 15.87 -6.18
CA GLY A 602 17.40 16.78 -7.09
C GLY A 602 18.17 17.18 -8.35
N GLY A 603 19.32 16.54 -8.63
CA GLY A 603 20.08 16.73 -9.85
C GLY A 603 19.61 15.84 -11.00
N PRO A 604 19.98 16.17 -12.25
CA PRO A 604 19.68 15.33 -13.41
C PRO A 604 20.43 13.99 -13.32
N VAL A 605 19.89 12.96 -13.97
CA VAL A 605 20.61 11.67 -14.11
C VAL A 605 21.95 11.88 -14.82
N GLN A 606 22.88 10.95 -14.62
CA GLN A 606 24.19 11.01 -15.27
C GLN A 606 24.06 10.93 -16.80
N PRO A 607 24.93 11.58 -17.58
CA PRO A 607 25.02 11.31 -19.02
C PRO A 607 25.22 9.81 -19.30
N ALA A 608 24.64 9.31 -20.39
CA ALA A 608 24.81 7.92 -20.79
C ALA A 608 26.31 7.60 -21.03
N PRO A 609 26.78 6.39 -20.67
CA PRO A 609 28.19 6.03 -20.83
C PRO A 609 28.49 5.71 -22.31
N ALA A 610 28.71 6.76 -23.11
CA ALA A 610 28.93 6.67 -24.56
C ALA A 610 30.16 5.80 -24.93
N ASP A 611 31.23 5.88 -24.13
CA ASP A 611 32.45 5.08 -24.35
C ASP A 611 32.17 3.58 -24.23
N ALA A 612 31.41 3.18 -23.21
CA ALA A 612 31.01 1.79 -23.01
C ALA A 612 30.10 1.28 -24.15
N ALA A 613 29.23 2.14 -24.69
CA ALA A 613 28.42 1.81 -25.86
C ALA A 613 29.28 1.61 -27.11
N ALA A 614 30.24 2.51 -27.37
CA ALA A 614 31.16 2.41 -28.49
C ALA A 614 32.07 1.17 -28.41
N ASP A 615 32.59 0.86 -27.22
CA ASP A 615 33.40 -0.33 -26.99
C ASP A 615 32.59 -1.63 -27.21
N LEU A 616 31.34 -1.65 -26.76
CA LEU A 616 30.43 -2.77 -26.97
C LEU A 616 30.09 -2.97 -28.46
N GLU A 617 29.94 -1.89 -29.23
CA GLU A 617 29.75 -1.97 -30.69
C GLU A 617 30.97 -2.54 -31.41
N ARG A 618 32.19 -2.14 -31.03
CA ARG A 618 33.42 -2.73 -31.57
C ARG A 618 33.52 -4.21 -31.23
N LEU A 619 33.17 -4.58 -30.01
CA LEU A 619 33.18 -5.98 -29.55
C LEU A 619 32.16 -6.83 -30.34
N LEU A 620 30.96 -6.29 -30.57
CA LEU A 620 29.92 -6.91 -31.40
C LEU A 620 30.38 -7.16 -32.84
N ALA A 621 31.16 -6.24 -33.42
CA ALA A 621 31.67 -6.38 -34.79
C ALA A 621 32.62 -7.57 -34.96
N VAL A 622 33.41 -7.88 -33.93
CA VAL A 622 34.46 -8.92 -33.96
C VAL A 622 33.96 -10.27 -33.42
N THR A 623 32.88 -10.27 -32.61
CA THR A 623 32.33 -11.49 -32.01
C THR A 623 31.60 -12.36 -33.06
N PRO A 624 31.73 -13.70 -33.07
CA PRO A 624 30.96 -14.59 -33.94
C PRO A 624 29.45 -14.47 -33.71
N ALA A 625 28.63 -14.70 -34.74
CA ALA A 625 27.18 -14.47 -34.69
C ALA A 625 26.46 -15.19 -33.54
N ASP A 626 26.88 -16.42 -33.21
CA ASP A 626 26.27 -17.25 -32.17
C ASP A 626 26.53 -16.71 -30.74
N ASP A 627 27.61 -15.96 -30.54
CA ASP A 627 28.02 -15.39 -29.24
C ASP A 627 27.61 -13.92 -29.06
N ARG A 628 26.92 -13.32 -30.04
CA ARG A 628 26.52 -11.90 -29.99
C ARG A 628 25.32 -11.63 -29.10
N ILE A 629 24.49 -12.63 -28.81
CA ILE A 629 23.23 -12.47 -28.06
C ILE A 629 23.46 -11.83 -26.67
N PRO A 630 24.43 -12.28 -25.85
CA PRO A 630 24.72 -11.64 -24.56
C PRO A 630 25.13 -10.17 -24.67
N LEU A 631 25.82 -9.82 -25.76
CA LEU A 631 26.29 -8.47 -26.02
C LEU A 631 25.15 -7.56 -26.52
N GLN A 632 24.20 -8.12 -27.27
CA GLN A 632 23.02 -7.40 -27.77
C GLN A 632 22.08 -6.97 -26.65
N ALA A 633 21.89 -7.78 -25.60
CA ALA A 633 21.09 -7.36 -24.43
C ALA A 633 21.72 -6.16 -23.69
N ARG A 634 23.05 -6.15 -23.58
CA ARG A 634 23.79 -5.05 -22.95
C ARG A 634 23.74 -3.78 -23.80
N LYS A 635 23.76 -3.93 -25.13
CA LYS A 635 23.53 -2.83 -26.06
C LYS A 635 22.13 -2.26 -25.89
N LEU A 636 21.12 -3.12 -25.76
CA LEU A 636 19.74 -2.69 -25.50
C LEU A 636 19.62 -1.89 -24.20
N LEU A 637 20.25 -2.32 -23.10
CA LEU A 637 20.25 -1.55 -21.86
C LEU A 637 20.91 -0.18 -22.03
N LEU A 638 22.09 -0.11 -22.67
CA LEU A 638 22.78 1.15 -22.92
C LEU A 638 21.96 2.08 -23.83
N GLN A 639 21.23 1.54 -24.81
CA GLN A 639 20.30 2.30 -25.63
C GLN A 639 19.11 2.85 -24.83
N GLN A 640 18.51 2.05 -23.92
CA GLN A 640 17.43 2.56 -23.06
C GLN A 640 17.94 3.63 -22.09
N ILE A 641 19.17 3.50 -21.59
CA ILE A 641 19.85 4.52 -20.78
C ILE A 641 20.07 5.80 -21.60
N ALA A 642 20.53 5.68 -22.84
CA ALA A 642 20.70 6.81 -23.75
C ALA A 642 19.36 7.51 -24.02
N LEU A 643 18.31 6.76 -24.38
CA LEU A 643 16.96 7.32 -24.60
C LEU A 643 16.39 8.02 -23.35
N ALA A 644 16.61 7.48 -22.16
CA ALA A 644 16.20 8.12 -20.91
C ALA A 644 16.98 9.40 -20.59
N THR A 645 18.17 9.54 -21.18
CA THR A 645 19.05 10.71 -21.08
C THR A 645 18.75 11.72 -22.18
N ASP A 646 18.40 11.27 -23.38
CA ASP A 646 18.23 12.05 -24.62
C ASP A 646 16.79 12.46 -24.92
N ALA A 647 15.76 11.85 -24.31
CA ALA A 647 14.36 12.31 -24.36
C ALA A 647 14.14 13.74 -23.75
N ARG A 648 15.25 14.47 -23.58
CA ARG A 648 15.44 15.82 -23.06
C ARG A 648 15.75 16.85 -24.16
N SER A 649 16.09 16.44 -25.39
CA SER A 649 16.34 17.37 -26.50
C SER A 649 15.05 17.79 -27.21
#